data_AF-A0A6A7MDH8-F1
#
_entry.id   AF-A0A6A7MDH8-F1
#
_cell.length_a   1.000
_cell.length_b   1.000
_cell.length_c   1.000
_cell.angle_alpha   90.00
_cell.angle_beta   90.00
_cell.angle_gamma   90.00
#
_symmetry.space_group_name_H-M   'P 1'
#
loop_
_entity.id
_entity.type
_entity.pdbx_description
1 polymer ?
#
loop_
_entity_poly.entity_id
_entity_poly.type
_entity_poly.pdbx_seq_one_letter_code
_entity_poly.pdbx_strand_id
1 'polypeptide(L)'
;MPVRQSVTAKAIAALERPAPRITPPSMRARCSSSKATEEPLENLPAERCGRRAHSFRRGEGMTRRSQDLSQPTILPSRPFVMTVAHHRRGRSQSTMTVAFGTAKAPASRRFSLSVPFKLEGLIFSLKTFAAAILALVISYWLELKEPQWSVFTTYLLAQPLVGAVWAKGAFRLVGTVSGAVVAVLCVALFAQAGPLFILALALWLAFCAYGATLARNYASYGFALAAFSAPLIGFGSVGTPDQAWSMAVDRTTEVGLGILCVGLVHVLVLPRYAGDALGASLASTFAALARYAAITLRPGTPEEVFTDIRRQMSGEVIKFDALRSYAVFEAPELRGHDEALSRMMRAFLGLLSVGRGLYARLDDLRRHEDQDMAAHLDPVLDKVADLLDSIAADRDGPRSPAVNAALHEARDLTGQAQTQLEAMVDSEPLESLANGLLVLQRTGDMIESLSRVVVGVTGTAPAEPPGPRVVAAIERDRGAALAQAARAALAIILLGVFWIASAWTAGAMAMTGLAIMMVFFVTGEKPGRVALSYVLVVSLAMAAAFFGMAFIMPRLGDFGMLAALLGVVLIPAGIVMSIPRYAFLAVVFAAFFISQLGLSNVPSFDTATYVDNSIGMLLGLGAGVLAIDLILPYNPATTRRREWAEVVAALPAAARGERAEIGARVPIQLALLKLMPRLDLTVHADDEILGGSFGAASMSLELVRLRNRITHPAFPADARGAVTACLDTLARDFEQLVQVKGPTDRAKIMDEASTAVAAARTSLATGSMTTETVSANTIALAHALASLRFIADRLDIDRPFLTRTLS
;
A
#
# COMPACT_ATOMS: atom_id res chain seq x y z
N MET A 1 -21.53 41.28 12.25
CA MET A 1 -21.90 41.80 10.92
C MET A 1 -22.07 40.65 9.94
N PRO A 2 -23.28 40.38 9.44
CA PRO A 2 -23.62 39.16 8.70
C PRO A 2 -23.53 39.41 7.19
N VAL A 3 -22.42 39.00 6.56
CA VAL A 3 -22.31 38.92 5.08
C VAL A 3 -21.74 37.57 4.61
N ARG A 4 -21.41 36.67 5.55
CA ARG A 4 -20.79 35.36 5.23
C ARG A 4 -21.77 34.20 4.96
N GLN A 5 -23.09 34.43 5.03
CA GLN A 5 -24.11 33.38 4.82
C GLN A 5 -24.70 33.34 3.40
N SER A 6 -24.56 34.40 2.58
CA SER A 6 -25.19 34.42 1.24
C SER A 6 -24.34 33.83 0.11
N VAL A 7 -23.03 33.66 0.33
CA VAL A 7 -22.12 33.05 -0.66
C VAL A 7 -22.12 31.50 -0.52
N THR A 8 -22.33 30.99 0.68
CA THR A 8 -22.38 29.55 0.98
C THR A 8 -23.64 28.87 0.45
N ALA A 9 -24.77 29.57 0.36
CA ALA A 9 -26.01 29.02 -0.21
C ALA A 9 -25.97 28.91 -1.76
N LYS A 10 -25.21 29.78 -2.45
CA LYS A 10 -25.06 29.73 -3.92
C LYS A 10 -24.13 28.61 -4.41
N ALA A 11 -23.19 28.17 -3.58
CA ALA A 11 -22.31 27.05 -3.91
C ALA A 11 -23.02 25.69 -3.82
N ILE A 12 -23.99 25.56 -2.90
CA ILE A 12 -24.77 24.32 -2.74
C ILE A 12 -25.80 24.16 -3.87
N ALA A 13 -26.44 25.24 -4.32
CA ALA A 13 -27.41 25.19 -5.44
C ALA A 13 -26.80 24.91 -6.83
N ALA A 14 -25.46 24.99 -6.97
CA ALA A 14 -24.77 24.71 -8.23
C ALA A 14 -24.42 23.22 -8.43
N LEU A 15 -24.53 22.41 -7.37
CA LEU A 15 -24.20 20.98 -7.38
C LEU A 15 -25.42 20.05 -7.55
N GLU A 16 -26.64 20.61 -7.62
CA GLU A 16 -27.90 19.82 -7.66
C GLU A 16 -28.66 19.85 -9.01
N ARG A 17 -28.08 20.35 -10.10
CA ARG A 17 -28.78 20.35 -11.41
C ARG A 17 -28.49 19.10 -12.24
N PRO A 18 -29.51 18.31 -12.66
CA PRO A 18 -29.33 17.31 -13.70
C PRO A 18 -29.20 17.98 -15.08
N ALA A 19 -28.40 17.37 -15.96
CA ALA A 19 -28.10 17.88 -17.30
C ALA A 19 -29.37 18.13 -18.15
N PRO A 20 -29.44 19.23 -18.94
CA PRO A 20 -30.61 19.49 -19.78
C PRO A 20 -30.63 18.57 -21.01
N ARG A 21 -31.77 17.91 -21.22
CA ARG A 21 -32.11 17.19 -22.46
C ARG A 21 -32.18 18.17 -23.63
N ILE A 22 -31.39 17.93 -24.67
CA ILE A 22 -31.47 18.66 -25.93
C ILE A 22 -32.62 18.04 -26.76
N THR A 23 -33.70 18.79 -26.93
CA THR A 23 -34.74 18.58 -27.96
C THR A 23 -34.74 19.79 -28.89
N PRO A 24 -34.93 19.62 -30.20
CA PRO A 24 -34.67 20.66 -31.20
C PRO A 24 -35.82 21.67 -31.26
N PRO A 25 -35.55 22.95 -31.59
CA PRO A 25 -36.60 23.96 -31.62
C PRO A 25 -37.38 23.94 -32.94
N SER A 26 -38.69 23.90 -32.80
CA SER A 26 -39.68 24.18 -33.84
C SER A 26 -39.86 25.69 -34.06
N MET A 27 -39.68 26.11 -35.32
CA MET A 27 -40.52 27.04 -36.10
C MET A 27 -41.10 28.32 -35.43
N ARG A 28 -40.71 29.51 -35.93
CA ARG A 28 -41.53 30.35 -36.85
C ARG A 28 -40.94 31.75 -37.15
N ALA A 29 -40.74 31.98 -38.46
CA ALA A 29 -41.11 33.14 -39.30
C ALA A 29 -40.44 34.52 -39.05
N ARG A 30 -40.00 35.33 -40.02
CA ARG A 30 -40.52 35.69 -41.37
C ARG A 30 -39.44 36.36 -42.25
N CYS A 31 -39.62 36.22 -43.58
CA CYS A 31 -39.24 37.13 -44.70
C CYS A 31 -37.72 37.32 -44.97
N SER A 32 -37.20 37.29 -46.20
CA SER A 32 -37.76 37.44 -47.56
C SER A 32 -36.77 36.97 -48.64
N SER A 33 -37.33 36.68 -49.82
CA SER A 33 -36.75 36.76 -51.17
C SER A 33 -35.74 35.71 -51.68
N SER A 34 -36.23 34.92 -52.64
CA SER A 34 -35.77 34.87 -54.05
C SER A 34 -34.85 33.73 -54.51
N LYS A 35 -35.45 32.91 -55.40
CA LYS A 35 -34.92 32.13 -56.55
C LYS A 35 -34.20 30.81 -56.23
N ALA A 36 -34.87 29.67 -56.48
CA ALA A 36 -34.92 28.90 -57.74
C ALA A 36 -33.73 27.91 -57.76
N THR A 37 -33.86 26.58 -57.95
CA THR A 37 -34.70 25.80 -58.88
C THR A 37 -34.74 24.31 -58.44
N GLU A 38 -35.86 23.64 -58.73
CA GLU A 38 -36.00 22.21 -59.15
C GLU A 38 -35.74 21.04 -58.17
N GLU A 39 -36.80 20.65 -57.44
CA GLU A 39 -37.59 19.38 -57.52
C GLU A 39 -37.08 18.14 -58.36
N PRO A 40 -37.64 16.90 -58.19
CA PRO A 40 -37.82 16.06 -56.98
C PRO A 40 -37.75 14.52 -57.28
N LEU A 41 -38.33 13.68 -56.38
CA LEU A 41 -38.89 12.31 -56.58
C LEU A 41 -37.86 11.14 -56.55
N GLU A 42 -38.11 9.94 -56.02
CA GLU A 42 -39.34 9.20 -55.72
C GLU A 42 -39.08 7.92 -54.88
N ASN A 43 -40.09 7.49 -54.12
CA ASN A 43 -40.59 6.12 -53.83
C ASN A 43 -39.63 4.97 -53.41
N LEU A 44 -39.78 4.35 -52.22
CA LEU A 44 -40.78 3.34 -51.77
C LEU A 44 -40.56 1.90 -52.36
N PRO A 45 -41.01 0.81 -51.70
CA PRO A 45 -40.11 -0.15 -51.05
C PRO A 45 -40.37 -1.64 -51.45
N ALA A 46 -39.84 -2.57 -50.63
CA ALA A 46 -40.25 -3.98 -50.47
C ALA A 46 -39.73 -4.93 -51.59
N GLU A 47 -39.41 -6.21 -51.39
CA GLU A 47 -39.97 -7.18 -50.45
C GLU A 47 -39.17 -8.52 -50.48
N ARG A 48 -39.16 -9.21 -49.32
CA ARG A 48 -39.32 -10.66 -49.08
C ARG A 48 -38.38 -11.75 -49.61
N CYS A 49 -38.20 -12.70 -48.67
CA CYS A 49 -38.06 -14.16 -48.80
C CYS A 49 -36.75 -14.70 -49.41
N GLY A 50 -36.10 -15.71 -48.85
CA GLY A 50 -36.43 -16.57 -47.73
C GLY A 50 -35.70 -17.91 -47.89
N ARG A 51 -35.26 -18.43 -46.74
CA ARG A 51 -35.00 -19.85 -46.42
C ARG A 51 -33.83 -20.60 -47.06
N ARG A 52 -33.02 -21.11 -46.12
CA ARG A 52 -32.54 -22.50 -45.95
C ARG A 52 -31.56 -23.01 -47.00
N ALA A 53 -30.64 -23.91 -46.70
CA ALA A 53 -30.01 -24.44 -45.50
C ALA A 53 -29.12 -25.57 -46.05
N HIS A 54 -27.99 -25.83 -45.39
CA HIS A 54 -27.18 -27.05 -45.54
C HIS A 54 -26.50 -27.26 -46.91
N SER A 55 -25.34 -27.87 -47.04
CA SER A 55 -24.26 -28.31 -46.17
C SER A 55 -23.25 -29.01 -47.09
N PHE A 56 -22.09 -29.38 -46.54
CA PHE A 56 -21.12 -30.36 -47.08
C PHE A 56 -20.13 -29.82 -48.13
N ARG A 57 -18.85 -29.68 -47.74
CA ARG A 57 -17.74 -30.68 -47.84
C ARG A 57 -17.21 -30.77 -49.28
N ARG A 58 -15.94 -30.99 -49.60
CA ARG A 58 -14.63 -31.15 -48.93
C ARG A 58 -13.62 -31.17 -50.11
N GLY A 59 -12.33 -30.98 -49.84
CA GLY A 59 -11.23 -31.39 -50.76
C GLY A 59 -10.35 -30.21 -51.16
N GLU A 60 -9.21 -29.97 -50.52
CA GLU A 60 -7.91 -30.65 -50.69
C GLU A 60 -7.21 -30.36 -52.03
N GLY A 61 -5.93 -29.95 -51.95
CA GLY A 61 -4.95 -30.16 -53.02
C GLY A 61 -4.40 -28.87 -53.67
N MET A 62 -3.43 -28.16 -53.07
CA MET A 62 -1.97 -28.35 -53.25
C MET A 62 -1.38 -27.78 -54.57
N THR A 63 -0.44 -26.83 -54.42
CA THR A 63 0.70 -26.46 -55.32
C THR A 63 0.38 -25.78 -56.67
N ARG A 64 1.07 -24.76 -57.20
CA ARG A 64 2.48 -24.31 -57.11
C ARG A 64 2.61 -22.89 -57.74
N ARG A 65 3.59 -22.10 -57.24
CA ARG A 65 4.47 -21.06 -57.88
C ARG A 65 4.14 -20.59 -59.31
N SER A 66 4.24 -19.32 -59.73
CA SER A 66 5.17 -18.21 -59.37
C SER A 66 4.85 -16.93 -60.18
N GLN A 67 5.17 -15.75 -59.59
CA GLN A 67 5.54 -14.45 -60.23
C GLN A 67 4.43 -13.73 -61.05
N ASP A 68 4.13 -12.42 -60.91
CA ASP A 68 5.01 -11.26 -60.65
C ASP A 68 4.26 -10.06 -60.04
N LEU A 69 5.00 -9.32 -59.20
CA LEU A 69 5.04 -7.85 -59.01
C LEU A 69 3.75 -6.99 -59.03
N SER A 70 3.27 -6.57 -57.85
CA SER A 70 3.22 -5.15 -57.42
C SER A 70 2.51 -4.99 -56.06
N GLN A 71 3.21 -4.43 -55.09
CA GLN A 71 2.71 -3.98 -53.77
C GLN A 71 2.60 -2.42 -53.81
N PRO A 72 1.87 -1.73 -52.90
CA PRO A 72 1.90 -1.99 -51.45
C PRO A 72 0.56 -1.89 -50.69
N THR A 73 0.49 -2.66 -49.60
CA THR A 73 -0.49 -2.49 -48.52
C THR A 73 0.25 -2.24 -47.22
N ILE A 74 -0.29 -1.28 -46.46
CA ILE A 74 0.24 -0.68 -45.23
C ILE A 74 0.14 -1.67 -44.05
N LEU A 75 1.25 -1.83 -43.32
CA LEU A 75 1.40 -2.56 -42.05
C LEU A 75 1.18 -1.63 -40.85
N PRO A 76 0.59 -2.10 -39.73
CA PRO A 76 0.81 -1.50 -38.42
C PRO A 76 2.02 -2.14 -37.72
N SER A 77 2.78 -1.26 -37.06
CA SER A 77 4.07 -1.41 -36.39
C SER A 77 4.12 -2.44 -35.25
N ARG A 78 5.13 -3.32 -35.27
CA ARG A 78 5.63 -4.11 -34.12
C ARG A 78 7.04 -3.64 -33.74
N PRO A 79 7.43 -3.66 -32.45
CA PRO A 79 8.74 -3.19 -32.00
C PRO A 79 9.85 -4.19 -32.36
N PHE A 80 10.98 -3.63 -32.79
CA PHE A 80 12.15 -4.29 -33.35
C PHE A 80 13.02 -4.92 -32.24
N VAL A 81 13.28 -6.24 -32.32
CA VAL A 81 14.24 -6.97 -31.48
C VAL A 81 15.31 -7.55 -32.41
N MET A 82 16.53 -7.00 -32.35
CA MET A 82 17.66 -7.45 -33.16
C MET A 82 18.29 -8.70 -32.51
N THR A 83 18.13 -9.86 -33.14
CA THR A 83 18.77 -11.11 -32.73
C THR A 83 19.82 -11.48 -33.77
N VAL A 84 21.10 -11.47 -33.39
CA VAL A 84 22.21 -11.94 -34.23
C VAL A 84 22.31 -13.46 -34.09
N ALA A 85 21.96 -14.20 -35.13
CA ALA A 85 22.05 -15.65 -35.18
C ALA A 85 23.37 -16.09 -35.85
N HIS A 86 24.24 -16.77 -35.10
CA HIS A 86 25.38 -17.48 -35.67
C HIS A 86 24.94 -18.87 -36.16
N HIS A 87 25.18 -19.10 -37.45
CA HIS A 87 24.87 -20.33 -38.18
C HIS A 87 26.01 -21.35 -37.98
N ARG A 88 25.73 -22.56 -37.49
CA ARG A 88 26.60 -23.73 -37.74
C ARG A 88 25.79 -25.01 -37.97
N ARG A 89 26.07 -25.63 -39.11
CA ARG A 89 25.57 -26.92 -39.62
C ARG A 89 26.25 -28.09 -38.91
N GLY A 90 25.52 -29.19 -38.75
CA GLY A 90 25.93 -30.50 -39.28
C GLY A 90 26.70 -31.50 -38.40
N ARG A 91 26.02 -32.63 -38.13
CA ARG A 91 26.49 -34.04 -38.08
C ARG A 91 27.40 -34.55 -36.96
N SER A 92 26.84 -35.55 -36.27
CA SER A 92 27.40 -36.79 -35.68
C SER A 92 28.92 -36.98 -35.67
N GLN A 93 29.48 -37.14 -34.45
CA GLN A 93 30.50 -38.14 -34.13
C GLN A 93 30.56 -38.36 -32.61
N SER A 94 30.57 -39.63 -32.21
CA SER A 94 30.73 -40.09 -30.83
C SER A 94 32.14 -39.77 -30.31
N THR A 95 32.27 -39.19 -29.13
CA THR A 95 33.49 -39.31 -28.32
C THR A 95 33.16 -39.15 -26.84
N MET A 96 33.55 -40.16 -26.08
CA MET A 96 33.38 -40.32 -24.65
C MET A 96 34.46 -39.50 -23.93
N THR A 97 34.07 -38.49 -23.15
CA THR A 97 35.02 -37.77 -22.27
C THR A 97 34.36 -37.38 -20.93
N VAL A 98 34.75 -38.15 -19.92
CA VAL A 98 34.92 -37.87 -18.47
C VAL A 98 34.20 -36.64 -17.89
N ALA A 99 33.26 -36.91 -16.98
CA ALA A 99 32.60 -35.93 -16.12
C ALA A 99 33.58 -35.34 -15.09
N PHE A 100 33.83 -34.04 -15.17
CA PHE A 100 34.22 -33.22 -14.03
C PHE A 100 33.03 -32.32 -13.67
N GLY A 101 32.44 -32.56 -12.49
CA GLY A 101 31.37 -31.75 -11.95
C GLY A 101 31.85 -30.32 -11.73
N THR A 102 31.36 -29.40 -12.56
CA THR A 102 31.43 -27.96 -12.30
C THR A 102 30.05 -27.51 -11.87
N ALA A 103 30.01 -26.94 -10.66
CA ALA A 103 28.82 -26.34 -10.08
C ALA A 103 28.18 -25.37 -11.09
N LYS A 104 26.87 -25.53 -11.27
CA LYS A 104 26.02 -24.68 -12.11
C LYS A 104 26.12 -23.24 -11.59
N ALA A 105 26.92 -22.40 -12.24
CA ALA A 105 26.95 -20.97 -11.97
C ALA A 105 25.51 -20.42 -12.13
N PRO A 106 25.01 -19.60 -11.19
CA PRO A 106 23.67 -19.05 -11.30
C PRO A 106 23.61 -18.15 -12.53
N ALA A 107 22.63 -18.43 -13.40
CA ALA A 107 22.36 -17.64 -14.59
C ALA A 107 22.29 -16.14 -14.23
N SER A 108 23.16 -15.35 -14.86
CA SER A 108 23.14 -13.89 -14.75
C SER A 108 21.73 -13.38 -15.06
N ARG A 109 21.00 -12.92 -14.03
CA ARG A 109 19.77 -12.14 -14.21
C ARG A 109 20.17 -10.89 -14.99
N ARG A 110 19.89 -10.86 -16.30
CA ARG A 110 20.00 -9.64 -17.10
C ARG A 110 19.11 -8.58 -16.45
N PHE A 111 19.73 -7.55 -15.88
CA PHE A 111 19.04 -6.40 -15.33
C PHE A 111 18.47 -5.58 -16.49
N SER A 112 17.33 -6.02 -17.04
CA SER A 112 16.58 -5.23 -18.01
C SER A 112 15.83 -4.15 -17.24
N LEU A 113 16.37 -2.93 -17.21
CA LEU A 113 15.67 -1.76 -16.69
C LEU A 113 14.70 -1.27 -17.78
N SER A 114 13.59 -1.97 -17.99
CA SER A 114 12.50 -1.44 -18.79
C SER A 114 11.83 -0.31 -18.00
N VAL A 115 12.24 0.93 -18.28
CA VAL A 115 11.62 2.14 -17.73
C VAL A 115 10.37 2.43 -18.56
N PRO A 116 9.15 2.19 -18.06
CA PRO A 116 7.94 2.56 -18.80
C PRO A 116 7.85 4.09 -18.86
N PHE A 117 8.16 4.68 -20.01
CA PHE A 117 7.97 6.10 -20.24
C PHE A 117 6.47 6.43 -20.24
N LYS A 118 5.98 6.98 -19.13
CA LYS A 118 4.62 7.52 -19.01
C LYS A 118 4.65 9.03 -19.08
N LEU A 119 3.70 9.64 -19.81
CA LEU A 119 3.57 11.09 -19.94
C LEU A 119 3.45 11.79 -18.57
N GLU A 120 2.72 11.18 -17.63
CA GLU A 120 2.59 11.68 -16.26
C GLU A 120 3.94 11.82 -15.54
N GLY A 121 4.83 10.83 -15.72
CA GLY A 121 6.16 10.84 -15.12
C GLY A 121 7.07 11.91 -15.70
N LEU A 122 6.96 12.16 -17.01
CA LEU A 122 7.66 13.25 -17.68
C LEU A 122 7.18 14.63 -17.19
N ILE A 123 5.85 14.83 -17.10
CA ILE A 123 5.27 16.07 -16.58
C ILE A 123 5.73 16.32 -15.14
N PHE A 124 5.68 15.29 -14.29
CA PHE A 124 6.18 15.39 -12.91
C PHE A 124 7.66 15.79 -12.86
N SER A 125 8.50 15.17 -13.68
CA SER A 125 9.93 15.46 -13.74
C SER A 125 10.22 16.89 -14.19
N LEU A 126 9.57 17.34 -15.27
CA LEU A 126 9.76 18.69 -15.81
C LEU A 126 9.31 19.77 -14.83
N LYS A 127 8.19 19.56 -14.11
CA LYS A 127 7.76 20.47 -13.03
C LYS A 127 8.77 20.53 -11.88
N THR A 128 9.26 19.36 -11.45
CA THR A 128 10.25 19.28 -10.37
C THR A 128 11.55 19.98 -10.76
N PHE A 129 11.99 19.78 -12.01
CA PHE A 129 13.16 20.46 -12.56
C PHE A 129 12.94 21.98 -12.65
N ALA A 130 11.80 22.44 -13.16
CA ALA A 130 11.47 23.85 -13.22
C ALA A 130 11.45 24.51 -11.83
N ALA A 131 10.89 23.83 -10.83
CA ALA A 131 10.93 24.29 -9.44
C ALA A 131 12.35 24.38 -8.89
N ALA A 132 13.20 23.41 -9.21
CA ALA A 132 14.59 23.37 -8.75
C ALA A 132 15.42 24.50 -9.38
N ILE A 133 15.25 24.76 -10.68
CA ILE A 133 15.88 25.90 -11.36
C ILE A 133 15.36 27.23 -10.79
N LEU A 134 14.05 27.36 -10.55
CA LEU A 134 13.48 28.55 -9.92
C LEU A 134 14.10 28.80 -8.53
N ALA A 135 14.22 27.76 -7.70
CA ALA A 135 14.87 27.84 -6.40
C ALA A 135 16.34 28.26 -6.52
N LEU A 136 17.07 27.70 -7.50
CA LEU A 136 18.47 28.04 -7.75
C LEU A 136 18.64 29.49 -8.19
N VAL A 137 17.82 29.98 -9.12
CA VAL A 137 17.83 31.38 -9.58
C VAL A 137 17.61 32.33 -8.41
N ILE A 138 16.60 32.08 -7.58
CA ILE A 138 16.31 32.93 -6.42
C ILE A 138 17.44 32.84 -5.39
N SER A 139 18.03 31.65 -5.19
CA SER A 139 19.16 31.47 -4.26
C SER A 139 20.39 32.27 -4.69
N TYR A 140 20.73 32.25 -5.98
CA TYR A 140 21.82 33.06 -6.53
C TYR A 140 21.50 34.56 -6.49
N TRP A 141 20.25 34.95 -6.74
CA TRP A 141 19.83 36.34 -6.67
C TRP A 141 19.87 36.91 -5.24
N LEU A 142 19.60 36.08 -4.24
CA LEU A 142 19.73 36.43 -2.82
C LEU A 142 21.16 36.25 -2.27
N GLU A 143 22.12 35.86 -3.12
CA GLU A 143 23.51 35.59 -2.75
C GLU A 143 23.65 34.61 -1.57
N LEU A 144 22.77 33.61 -1.48
CA LEU A 144 22.85 32.57 -0.46
C LEU A 144 24.16 31.78 -0.60
N LYS A 145 24.79 31.41 0.52
CA LYS A 145 26.13 30.79 0.50
C LYS A 145 26.15 29.41 -0.15
N GLU A 146 25.13 28.59 0.10
CA GLU A 146 25.05 27.21 -0.40
C GLU A 146 23.74 26.92 -1.18
N PRO A 147 23.56 27.52 -2.38
CA PRO A 147 22.36 27.35 -3.22
C PRO A 147 22.01 25.89 -3.54
N GLN A 148 22.97 24.98 -3.49
CA GLN A 148 22.75 23.54 -3.65
C GLN A 148 21.62 22.99 -2.76
N TRP A 149 21.41 23.54 -1.56
CA TRP A 149 20.46 23.02 -0.60
C TRP A 149 19.00 23.32 -0.92
N SER A 150 18.72 24.40 -1.66
CA SER A 150 17.38 24.73 -2.13
C SER A 150 16.94 23.77 -3.25
N VAL A 151 17.86 23.45 -4.16
CA VAL A 151 17.68 22.47 -5.24
C VAL A 151 17.55 21.06 -4.66
N PHE A 152 18.43 20.68 -3.73
CA PHE A 152 18.37 19.40 -3.00
C PHE A 152 17.00 19.22 -2.33
N THR A 153 16.52 20.27 -1.64
CA THR A 153 15.24 20.25 -0.95
C THR A 153 14.09 20.07 -1.92
N THR A 154 14.14 20.74 -3.08
CA THR A 154 13.11 20.62 -4.12
C THR A 154 12.96 19.18 -4.61
N TYR A 155 14.07 18.51 -4.93
CA TYR A 155 14.03 17.11 -5.38
C TYR A 155 13.65 16.14 -4.25
N LEU A 156 14.10 16.40 -3.03
CA LEU A 156 13.76 15.56 -1.88
C LEU A 156 12.28 15.67 -1.50
N LEU A 157 11.64 16.82 -1.75
CA LEU A 157 10.23 17.08 -1.48
C LEU A 157 9.30 16.82 -2.67
N ALA A 158 9.84 16.55 -3.85
CA ALA A 158 9.04 16.28 -5.03
C ALA A 158 8.08 15.11 -4.76
N GLN A 159 6.78 15.40 -4.82
CA GLN A 159 5.70 14.45 -4.66
C GLN A 159 4.67 14.72 -5.75
N PRO A 160 3.98 13.69 -6.27
CA PRO A 160 2.99 13.89 -7.32
C PRO A 160 1.74 14.64 -6.85
N LEU A 161 1.51 14.75 -5.54
CA LEU A 161 0.35 15.38 -4.92
C LEU A 161 0.76 16.66 -4.20
N VAL A 162 -0.01 17.73 -4.38
CA VAL A 162 0.28 19.07 -3.83
C VAL A 162 0.38 19.05 -2.30
N GLY A 163 -0.55 18.38 -1.62
CA GLY A 163 -0.58 18.27 -0.17
C GLY A 163 0.53 17.44 0.42
N ALA A 164 0.98 16.41 -0.32
CA ALA A 164 2.14 15.63 0.08
C ALA A 164 3.40 16.52 0.08
N VAL A 165 3.55 17.40 -0.92
CA VAL A 165 4.65 18.39 -0.96
C VAL A 165 4.60 19.32 0.25
N TRP A 166 3.44 19.92 0.55
CA TRP A 166 3.29 20.85 1.67
C TRP A 166 3.46 20.18 3.04
N ALA A 167 2.84 19.01 3.25
CA ALA A 167 2.97 18.26 4.50
C ALA A 167 4.41 17.84 4.75
N LYS A 168 5.07 17.25 3.75
CA LYS A 168 6.48 16.85 3.83
C LYS A 168 7.40 18.06 4.01
N GLY A 169 7.09 19.18 3.34
CA GLY A 169 7.81 20.45 3.44
C GLY A 169 7.75 21.06 4.84
N ALA A 170 6.56 21.08 5.47
CA ALA A 170 6.41 21.61 6.83
C ALA A 170 7.23 20.82 7.85
N PHE A 171 7.17 19.48 7.82
CA PHE A 171 7.97 18.64 8.70
C PHE A 171 9.47 18.72 8.42
N ARG A 172 9.86 18.93 7.15
CA ARG A 172 11.26 19.22 6.79
C ARG A 172 11.72 20.52 7.44
N LEU A 173 10.93 21.59 7.37
CA LEU A 173 11.29 22.88 7.94
C LEU A 173 11.45 22.78 9.47
N VAL A 174 10.50 22.14 10.15
CA VAL A 174 10.58 21.87 11.60
C VAL A 174 11.83 21.06 11.94
N GLY A 175 12.13 20.02 11.16
CA GLY A 175 13.33 19.21 11.33
C GLY A 175 14.61 20.03 11.17
N THR A 176 14.73 20.80 10.10
CA THR A 176 15.91 21.64 9.84
C THR A 176 16.10 22.70 10.92
N VAL A 177 15.03 23.41 11.32
CA VAL A 177 15.11 24.45 12.36
C VAL A 177 15.50 23.86 13.70
N SER A 178 14.87 22.75 14.12
CA SER A 178 15.22 22.09 15.38
C SER A 178 16.67 21.58 15.38
N GLY A 179 17.10 20.95 14.28
CA GLY A 179 18.49 20.51 14.12
C GLY A 179 19.49 21.67 14.13
N ALA A 180 19.16 22.79 13.48
CA ALA A 180 19.99 24.00 13.46
C ALA A 180 20.15 24.62 14.85
N VAL A 181 19.06 24.74 15.61
CA VAL A 181 19.08 25.22 17.00
C VAL A 181 19.96 24.33 17.86
N VAL A 182 19.78 23.01 17.79
CA VAL A 182 20.60 22.07 18.59
C VAL A 182 22.06 22.10 18.16
N ALA A 183 22.37 22.19 16.87
CA ALA A 183 23.75 22.32 16.40
C ALA A 183 24.44 23.55 16.99
N VAL A 184 23.80 24.73 16.89
CA VAL A 184 24.34 25.98 17.44
C VAL A 184 24.55 25.87 18.96
N LEU A 185 23.59 25.28 19.68
CA LEU A 185 23.73 25.05 21.13
C LEU A 185 24.90 24.11 21.45
N CYS A 186 25.04 23.01 20.71
CA CYS A 186 26.15 22.08 20.90
C CYS A 186 27.50 22.74 20.63
N VAL A 187 27.62 23.54 19.57
CA VAL A 187 28.84 24.29 19.25
C VAL A 187 29.13 25.31 20.35
N ALA A 188 28.14 26.11 20.74
CA ALA A 188 28.30 27.15 21.76
C ALA A 188 28.74 26.59 23.13
N LEU A 189 28.27 25.40 23.50
CA LEU A 189 28.55 24.80 24.80
C LEU A 189 29.81 23.90 24.79
N PHE A 190 30.09 23.21 23.67
CA PHE A 190 31.04 22.10 23.65
C PHE A 190 32.10 22.15 22.54
N ALA A 191 32.18 23.19 21.70
CA ALA A 191 33.18 23.27 20.62
C ALA A 191 34.62 23.10 21.11
N GLN A 192 34.92 23.55 22.33
CA GLN A 192 36.22 23.42 23.00
C GLN A 192 36.53 22.00 23.49
N ALA A 193 35.53 21.12 23.58
CA ALA A 193 35.64 19.77 24.16
C ALA A 193 35.09 18.72 23.18
N GLY A 194 35.92 18.29 22.23
CA GLY A 194 35.56 17.33 21.17
C GLY A 194 34.77 16.10 21.65
N PRO A 195 35.19 15.38 22.71
CA PRO A 195 34.43 14.24 23.23
C PRO A 195 33.02 14.58 23.72
N LEU A 196 32.85 15.72 24.40
CA LEU A 196 31.53 16.17 24.88
C LEU A 196 30.64 16.63 23.72
N PHE A 197 31.22 17.26 22.70
CA PHE A 197 30.51 17.64 21.48
C PHE A 197 29.95 16.43 20.74
N ILE A 198 30.76 15.38 20.55
CA ILE A 198 30.32 14.13 19.92
C ILE A 198 29.24 13.45 20.77
N LEU A 199 29.40 13.41 22.09
CA LEU A 199 28.40 12.84 23.00
C LEU A 199 27.07 13.60 22.92
N ALA A 200 27.09 14.93 22.89
CA ALA A 200 25.88 15.75 22.78
C ALA A 200 25.14 15.49 21.46
N LEU A 201 25.85 15.43 20.33
CA LEU A 201 25.26 15.08 19.04
C LEU A 201 24.78 13.63 19.00
N ALA A 202 25.47 12.69 19.64
CA ALA A 202 25.04 11.30 19.75
C ALA A 202 23.73 11.16 20.53
N LEU A 203 23.57 11.91 21.64
CA LEU A 203 22.34 11.94 22.44
C LEU A 203 21.17 12.57 21.66
N TRP A 204 21.43 13.66 20.93
CA TRP A 204 20.43 14.24 20.03
C TRP A 204 20.01 13.27 18.93
N LEU A 205 20.98 12.59 18.33
CA LEU A 205 20.71 11.58 17.31
C LEU A 205 19.86 10.44 17.89
N ALA A 206 20.19 9.96 19.10
CA ALA A 206 19.43 8.94 19.81
C ALA A 206 17.98 9.37 20.08
N PHE A 207 17.79 10.61 20.54
CA PHE A 207 16.46 11.18 20.78
C PHE A 207 15.63 11.25 19.50
N CYS A 208 16.21 11.76 18.41
CA CYS A 208 15.54 11.85 17.11
C CYS A 208 15.29 10.46 16.51
N ALA A 209 16.23 9.52 16.67
CA ALA A 209 16.10 8.12 16.30
C ALA A 209 14.89 7.47 16.99
N TYR A 210 14.81 7.61 18.32
CA TYR A 210 13.68 7.16 19.13
C TYR A 210 12.36 7.76 18.64
N GLY A 211 12.33 9.09 18.46
CA GLY A 211 11.18 9.82 17.95
C GLY A 211 10.75 9.38 16.55
N ALA A 212 11.70 9.16 15.64
CA ALA A 212 11.45 8.72 14.26
C ALA A 212 10.84 7.32 14.22
N THR A 213 11.25 6.42 15.12
CA THR A 213 10.67 5.07 15.22
C THR A 213 9.24 5.10 15.78
N LEU A 214 8.94 6.03 16.69
CA LEU A 214 7.63 6.13 17.35
C LEU A 214 6.61 6.99 16.60
N ALA A 215 7.09 7.94 15.80
CA ALA A 215 6.27 8.82 14.99
C ALA A 215 5.79 8.09 13.72
N ARG A 216 4.63 8.50 13.20
CA ARG A 216 4.09 8.01 11.93
C ARG A 216 4.06 9.12 10.89
N ASN A 217 3.89 8.75 9.63
CA ASN A 217 3.77 9.67 8.49
C ASN A 217 4.99 10.63 8.42
N TYR A 218 4.78 11.87 7.99
CA TYR A 218 5.85 12.86 7.86
C TYR A 218 6.45 13.33 9.21
N ALA A 219 5.86 13.00 10.36
CA ALA A 219 6.48 13.30 11.65
C ALA A 219 7.76 12.48 11.88
N SER A 220 7.76 11.20 11.47
CA SER A 220 8.98 10.37 11.46
C SER A 220 10.06 10.98 10.58
N TYR A 221 9.66 11.49 9.41
CA TYR A 221 10.54 12.21 8.50
C TYR A 221 11.09 13.52 9.11
N GLY A 222 10.29 14.26 9.89
CA GLY A 222 10.73 15.46 10.60
C GLY A 222 11.83 15.16 11.63
N PHE A 223 11.66 14.11 12.46
CA PHE A 223 12.70 13.65 13.38
C PHE A 223 13.96 13.19 12.64
N ALA A 224 13.79 12.46 11.53
CA ALA A 224 14.90 12.06 10.68
C ALA A 224 15.68 13.26 10.14
N LEU A 225 14.99 14.32 9.73
CA LEU A 225 15.64 15.53 9.23
C LEU A 225 16.33 16.32 10.35
N ALA A 226 15.73 16.39 11.55
CA ALA A 226 16.37 16.97 12.72
C ALA A 226 17.67 16.24 13.11
N ALA A 227 17.66 14.91 13.02
CA ALA A 227 18.81 14.04 13.23
C ALA A 227 19.91 14.22 12.17
N PHE A 228 19.56 14.57 10.94
CA PHE A 228 20.52 14.83 9.86
C PHE A 228 21.09 16.25 9.92
N SER A 229 20.25 17.26 10.13
CA SER A 229 20.63 18.67 10.08
C SER A 229 21.59 19.07 11.20
N ALA A 230 21.41 18.54 12.42
CA ALA A 230 22.27 18.88 13.55
C ALA A 230 23.73 18.43 13.36
N PRO A 231 24.02 17.14 13.04
CA PRO A 231 25.37 16.69 12.69
C PRO A 231 25.97 17.41 11.49
N LEU A 232 25.18 17.70 10.46
CA LEU A 232 25.71 18.37 9.26
C LEU A 232 26.24 19.77 9.58
N ILE A 233 25.46 20.58 10.30
CA ILE A 233 25.89 21.93 10.73
C ILE A 233 26.99 21.82 11.79
N GLY A 234 26.79 20.95 12.78
CA GLY A 234 27.72 20.76 13.88
C GLY A 234 29.11 20.33 13.42
N PHE A 235 29.22 19.20 12.71
CA PHE A 235 30.51 18.71 12.21
C PHE A 235 31.11 19.60 11.12
N GLY A 236 30.29 20.27 10.31
CA GLY A 236 30.76 21.27 9.35
C GLY A 236 31.43 22.49 10.01
N SER A 237 31.03 22.83 11.23
CA SER A 237 31.56 23.98 11.99
C SER A 237 32.78 23.70 12.86
N VAL A 238 33.26 22.46 12.95
CA VAL A 238 34.37 22.08 13.85
C VAL A 238 35.65 22.89 13.55
N GLY A 239 35.91 23.18 12.28
CA GLY A 239 37.06 24.02 11.86
C GLY A 239 36.82 25.52 11.94
N THR A 240 35.57 25.97 12.03
CA THR A 240 35.15 27.39 12.06
C THR A 240 33.93 27.59 12.98
N PRO A 241 34.08 27.44 14.31
CA PRO A 241 32.95 27.47 15.24
C PRO A 241 32.17 28.80 15.22
N ASP A 242 32.83 29.90 14.87
CA ASP A 242 32.25 31.24 14.71
C ASP A 242 31.20 31.31 13.60
N GLN A 243 31.30 30.43 12.59
CA GLN A 243 30.38 30.42 11.45
C GLN A 243 29.12 29.57 11.69
N ALA A 244 29.02 28.84 12.81
CA ALA A 244 27.91 27.92 13.10
C ALA A 244 26.53 28.59 13.03
N TRP A 245 26.41 29.81 13.56
CA TRP A 245 25.16 30.59 13.46
C TRP A 245 24.80 30.91 12.00
N SER A 246 25.78 31.36 11.21
CA SER A 246 25.54 31.70 9.80
C SER A 246 25.16 30.48 8.99
N MET A 247 25.84 29.35 9.17
CA MET A 247 25.47 28.07 8.53
C MET A 247 24.05 27.63 8.90
N ALA A 248 23.64 27.80 10.16
CA ALA A 248 22.29 27.48 10.60
C ALA A 248 21.22 28.34 9.93
N VAL A 249 21.46 29.65 9.80
CA VAL A 249 20.55 30.58 9.10
C VAL A 249 20.50 30.26 7.62
N ASP A 250 21.65 30.14 6.95
CA ASP A 250 21.78 29.83 5.53
C ASP A 250 20.99 28.55 5.21
N ARG A 251 21.24 27.47 5.97
CA ARG A 251 20.55 26.19 5.82
C ARG A 251 19.03 26.30 5.96
N THR A 252 18.56 27.08 6.93
CA THR A 252 17.13 27.24 7.20
C THR A 252 16.46 28.03 6.07
N THR A 253 17.09 29.10 5.60
CA THR A 253 16.58 29.93 4.50
C THR A 253 16.55 29.18 3.17
N GLU A 254 17.61 28.45 2.83
CA GLU A 254 17.71 27.68 1.59
C GLU A 254 16.70 26.52 1.54
N VAL A 255 16.53 25.81 2.67
CA VAL A 255 15.50 24.77 2.79
C VAL A 255 14.10 25.37 2.67
N GLY A 256 13.85 26.49 3.35
CA GLY A 256 12.59 27.23 3.26
C GLY A 256 12.27 27.67 1.83
N LEU A 257 13.25 28.24 1.13
CA LEU A 257 13.13 28.65 -0.27
C LEU A 257 12.84 27.47 -1.19
N GLY A 258 13.54 26.35 -1.02
CA GLY A 258 13.27 25.12 -1.77
C GLY A 258 11.83 24.62 -1.58
N ILE A 259 11.31 24.64 -0.33
CA ILE A 259 9.92 24.29 0.00
C ILE A 259 8.94 25.21 -0.73
N LEU A 260 9.17 26.52 -0.69
CA LEU A 260 8.29 27.52 -1.30
C LEU A 260 8.25 27.34 -2.83
N CYS A 261 9.40 27.17 -3.49
CA CYS A 261 9.46 27.01 -4.94
C CYS A 261 8.79 25.72 -5.41
N VAL A 262 9.06 24.58 -4.76
CA VAL A 262 8.43 23.30 -5.12
C VAL A 262 6.93 23.33 -4.88
N GLY A 263 6.47 23.91 -3.77
CA GLY A 263 5.06 24.09 -3.45
C GLY A 263 4.36 24.99 -4.48
N LEU A 264 4.97 26.13 -4.82
CA LEU A 264 4.42 27.09 -5.79
C LEU A 264 4.25 26.47 -7.17
N VAL A 265 5.27 25.79 -7.69
CA VAL A 265 5.20 25.15 -9.02
C VAL A 265 4.17 24.03 -9.04
N HIS A 266 4.05 23.23 -7.97
CA HIS A 266 3.05 22.16 -7.91
C HIS A 266 1.62 22.68 -7.77
N VAL A 267 1.42 23.87 -7.19
CA VAL A 267 0.12 24.55 -7.12
C VAL A 267 -0.24 25.21 -8.46
N LEU A 268 0.71 25.89 -9.12
CA LEU A 268 0.44 26.66 -10.33
C LEU A 268 0.43 25.83 -11.61
N VAL A 269 1.26 24.79 -11.71
CA VAL A 269 1.43 24.02 -12.94
C VAL A 269 0.69 22.69 -12.81
N LEU A 270 -0.48 22.57 -13.46
CA LEU A 270 -1.30 21.34 -13.52
C LEU A 270 -1.46 20.64 -12.15
N PRO A 271 -2.10 21.30 -11.15
CA PRO A 271 -2.18 20.77 -9.80
C PRO A 271 -2.93 19.43 -9.76
N ARG A 272 -2.42 18.49 -8.95
CA ARG A 272 -3.12 17.25 -8.59
C ARG A 272 -3.37 17.27 -7.08
N TYR A 273 -4.64 17.37 -6.71
CA TYR A 273 -5.06 17.36 -5.31
C TYR A 273 -5.21 15.94 -4.80
N ALA A 274 -4.80 15.70 -3.55
CA ALA A 274 -4.98 14.43 -2.85
C ALA A 274 -6.47 14.09 -2.68
N GLY A 275 -7.36 15.08 -2.57
CA GLY A 275 -8.81 14.85 -2.53
C GLY A 275 -9.34 14.12 -3.77
N ASP A 276 -8.99 14.60 -4.96
CA ASP A 276 -9.39 13.97 -6.23
C ASP A 276 -8.76 12.58 -6.39
N ALA A 277 -7.47 12.47 -6.04
CA ALA A 277 -6.76 11.19 -6.06
C ALA A 277 -7.36 10.17 -5.07
N LEU A 278 -7.81 10.62 -3.90
CA LEU A 278 -8.47 9.79 -2.89
C LEU A 278 -9.85 9.35 -3.37
N GLY A 279 -10.63 10.24 -3.99
CA GLY A 279 -11.93 9.89 -4.59
C GLY A 279 -11.79 8.87 -5.72
N ALA A 280 -10.82 9.08 -6.62
CA ALA A 280 -10.53 8.13 -7.70
C ALA A 280 -10.02 6.78 -7.16
N SER A 281 -9.15 6.80 -6.15
CA SER A 281 -8.67 5.58 -5.49
C SER A 281 -9.80 4.86 -4.78
N LEU A 282 -10.72 5.58 -4.13
CA LEU A 282 -11.88 4.98 -3.47
C LEU A 282 -12.77 4.25 -4.49
N ALA A 283 -13.07 4.90 -5.61
CA ALA A 283 -13.87 4.31 -6.67
C ALA A 283 -13.18 3.07 -7.27
N SER A 284 -11.87 3.13 -7.55
CA SER A 284 -11.13 2.00 -8.08
C SER A 284 -11.02 0.84 -7.09
N THR A 285 -10.76 1.12 -5.81
CA THR A 285 -10.69 0.10 -4.76
C THR A 285 -12.07 -0.54 -4.53
N PHE A 286 -13.14 0.26 -4.52
CA PHE A 286 -14.51 -0.24 -4.39
C PHE A 286 -14.90 -1.15 -5.56
N ALA A 287 -14.69 -0.71 -6.80
CA ALA A 287 -14.97 -1.50 -7.99
C ALA A 287 -14.19 -2.82 -7.99
N ALA A 288 -12.93 -2.78 -7.60
CA ALA A 288 -12.09 -3.95 -7.57
C ALA A 288 -12.47 -4.94 -6.43
N LEU A 289 -12.97 -4.45 -5.29
CA LEU A 289 -13.53 -5.28 -4.24
C LEU A 289 -14.88 -5.90 -4.63
N ALA A 290 -15.74 -5.17 -5.36
CA ALA A 290 -16.96 -5.71 -5.92
C ALA A 290 -16.66 -6.84 -6.91
N ARG A 291 -15.63 -6.66 -7.77
CA ARG A 291 -15.15 -7.71 -8.67
C ARG A 291 -14.57 -8.92 -7.93
N TYR A 292 -13.79 -8.68 -6.88
CA TYR A 292 -13.27 -9.75 -6.02
C TYR A 292 -14.43 -10.54 -5.37
N ALA A 293 -15.48 -9.85 -4.94
CA ALA A 293 -16.68 -10.47 -4.41
C ALA A 293 -17.41 -11.31 -5.46
N ALA A 294 -17.61 -10.80 -6.68
CA ALA A 294 -18.22 -11.56 -7.77
C ALA A 294 -17.44 -12.85 -8.09
N ILE A 295 -16.11 -12.74 -8.20
CA ILE A 295 -15.23 -13.88 -8.51
C ILE A 295 -15.23 -14.95 -7.40
N THR A 296 -15.43 -14.54 -6.15
CA THR A 296 -15.57 -15.45 -4.99
C THR A 296 -16.78 -16.37 -5.16
N LEU A 297 -17.89 -15.84 -5.70
CA LEU A 297 -19.16 -16.57 -5.83
C LEU A 297 -19.22 -17.45 -7.08
N ARG A 298 -18.52 -17.06 -8.15
CA ARG A 298 -18.56 -17.76 -9.45
C ARG A 298 -18.03 -19.20 -9.36
N PRO A 299 -18.73 -20.18 -9.95
CA PRO A 299 -18.25 -21.56 -10.02
C PRO A 299 -17.02 -21.70 -10.92
N GLY A 300 -16.06 -22.54 -10.51
CA GLY A 300 -14.92 -22.93 -11.33
C GLY A 300 -13.76 -21.92 -11.43
N THR A 301 -13.76 -20.84 -10.65
CA THR A 301 -12.63 -19.90 -10.59
C THR A 301 -11.36 -20.63 -10.09
N PRO A 302 -10.24 -20.62 -10.84
CA PRO A 302 -8.98 -21.22 -10.38
C PRO A 302 -8.37 -20.49 -9.17
N GLU A 303 -7.75 -21.23 -8.26
CA GLU A 303 -7.15 -20.69 -7.03
C GLU A 303 -6.06 -19.64 -7.31
N GLU A 304 -5.30 -19.83 -8.39
CA GLU A 304 -4.28 -18.88 -8.85
C GLU A 304 -4.89 -17.51 -9.15
N VAL A 305 -6.00 -17.49 -9.89
CA VAL A 305 -6.71 -16.25 -10.26
C VAL A 305 -7.25 -15.54 -9.01
N PHE A 306 -7.84 -16.30 -8.09
CA PHE A 306 -8.37 -15.76 -6.84
C PHE A 306 -7.25 -15.15 -5.97
N THR A 307 -6.13 -15.85 -5.86
CA THR A 307 -4.97 -15.42 -5.07
C THR A 307 -4.34 -14.16 -5.64
N ASP A 308 -4.20 -14.07 -6.96
CA ASP A 308 -3.64 -12.90 -7.63
C ASP A 308 -4.51 -11.66 -7.42
N ILE A 309 -5.83 -11.79 -7.54
CA ILE A 309 -6.75 -10.67 -7.29
C ILE A 309 -6.72 -10.24 -5.82
N ARG A 310 -6.70 -11.18 -4.87
CA ARG A 310 -6.56 -10.85 -3.44
C ARG A 310 -5.28 -10.07 -3.15
N ARG A 311 -4.16 -10.46 -3.75
CA ARG A 311 -2.87 -9.76 -3.63
C ARG A 311 -2.95 -8.35 -4.22
N GLN A 312 -3.53 -8.20 -5.40
CA GLN A 312 -3.78 -6.90 -6.01
C GLN A 312 -4.65 -6.02 -5.10
N MET A 313 -5.72 -6.56 -4.51
CA MET A 313 -6.63 -5.81 -3.65
C MET A 313 -5.95 -5.32 -2.38
N SER A 314 -5.11 -6.17 -1.78
CA SER A 314 -4.33 -5.80 -0.60
C SER A 314 -3.42 -4.60 -0.89
N GLY A 315 -2.82 -4.54 -2.09
CA GLY A 315 -2.04 -3.39 -2.54
C GLY A 315 -2.86 -2.11 -2.74
N GLU A 316 -4.07 -2.21 -3.29
CA GLU A 316 -4.98 -1.06 -3.46
C GLU A 316 -5.45 -0.50 -2.10
N VAL A 317 -5.72 -1.36 -1.12
CA VAL A 317 -6.10 -0.95 0.24
C VAL A 317 -4.95 -0.18 0.92
N ILE A 318 -3.70 -0.65 0.79
CA ILE A 318 -2.51 0.04 1.31
C ILE A 318 -2.35 1.42 0.66
N LYS A 319 -2.52 1.49 -0.66
CA LYS A 319 -2.45 2.75 -1.42
C LYS A 319 -3.53 3.74 -0.97
N PHE A 320 -4.75 3.26 -0.75
CA PHE A 320 -5.85 4.07 -0.23
C PHE A 320 -5.56 4.60 1.17
N ASP A 321 -4.99 3.79 2.08
CA ASP A 321 -4.60 4.25 3.42
C ASP A 321 -3.52 5.33 3.38
N ALA A 322 -2.52 5.16 2.51
CA ALA A 322 -1.49 6.16 2.31
C ALA A 322 -2.09 7.49 1.81
N LEU A 323 -2.98 7.46 0.82
CA LEU A 323 -3.67 8.66 0.31
C LEU A 323 -4.54 9.34 1.37
N ARG A 324 -5.27 8.57 2.18
CA ARG A 324 -6.04 9.09 3.32
C ARG A 324 -5.15 9.89 4.27
N SER A 325 -3.96 9.36 4.59
CA SER A 325 -3.00 10.02 5.48
C SER A 325 -2.52 11.37 4.94
N TYR A 326 -2.51 11.57 3.62
CA TYR A 326 -2.11 12.83 2.97
C TYR A 326 -3.26 13.82 2.87
N ALA A 327 -4.48 13.34 2.58
CA ALA A 327 -5.65 14.19 2.36
C ALA A 327 -6.03 15.05 3.58
N VAL A 328 -5.75 14.57 4.80
CA VAL A 328 -5.93 15.29 6.08
C VAL A 328 -5.15 16.62 6.14
N PHE A 329 -4.06 16.74 5.37
CA PHE A 329 -3.23 17.95 5.31
C PHE A 329 -3.69 18.98 4.28
N GLU A 330 -4.44 18.60 3.24
CA GLU A 330 -4.91 19.52 2.19
C GLU A 330 -6.22 20.22 2.52
N ALA A 331 -7.21 19.48 3.04
CA ALA A 331 -8.56 20.00 3.26
C ALA A 331 -8.96 19.83 4.74
N PRO A 332 -9.12 20.92 5.50
CA PRO A 332 -9.66 20.87 6.87
C PRO A 332 -11.00 20.12 6.96
N GLU A 333 -11.81 20.16 5.90
CA GLU A 333 -13.10 19.47 5.77
C GLU A 333 -12.92 17.94 5.80
N LEU A 334 -11.83 17.42 5.25
CA LEU A 334 -11.52 15.98 5.26
C LEU A 334 -11.06 15.49 6.65
N ARG A 335 -10.60 16.38 7.53
CA ARG A 335 -10.29 16.02 8.93
C ARG A 335 -11.53 15.59 9.71
N GLY A 336 -12.70 16.15 9.35
CA GLY A 336 -13.99 15.74 9.90
C GLY A 336 -14.47 14.37 9.41
N HIS A 337 -13.88 13.85 8.33
CA HIS A 337 -14.28 12.59 7.67
C HIS A 337 -13.31 11.44 7.93
N ASP A 338 -12.28 11.61 8.78
CA ASP A 338 -11.27 10.58 9.05
C ASP A 338 -11.89 9.28 9.60
N GLU A 339 -12.95 9.40 10.39
CA GLU A 339 -13.71 8.25 10.89
C GLU A 339 -14.52 7.55 9.80
N ALA A 340 -15.11 8.29 8.86
CA ALA A 340 -15.79 7.70 7.69
C ALA A 340 -14.82 6.93 6.80
N LEU A 341 -13.63 7.51 6.53
CA LEU A 341 -12.57 6.85 5.77
C LEU A 341 -12.02 5.63 6.50
N SER A 342 -11.85 5.71 7.82
CA SER A 342 -11.47 4.56 8.65
C SER A 342 -12.53 3.46 8.67
N ARG A 343 -13.83 3.82 8.64
CA ARG A 343 -14.93 2.86 8.50
C ARG A 343 -14.89 2.15 7.15
N MET A 344 -14.67 2.88 6.06
CA MET A 344 -14.51 2.29 4.72
C MET A 344 -13.33 1.32 4.67
N MET A 345 -12.19 1.69 5.27
CA MET A 345 -11.02 0.82 5.39
C MET A 345 -11.36 -0.50 6.11
N ARG A 346 -12.06 -0.41 7.24
CA ARG A 346 -12.49 -1.60 7.99
C ARG A 346 -13.46 -2.46 7.20
N ALA A 347 -14.33 -1.86 6.40
CA ALA A 347 -15.24 -2.58 5.50
C ALA A 347 -14.48 -3.32 4.39
N PHE A 348 -13.47 -2.67 3.79
CA PHE A 348 -12.58 -3.30 2.79
C PHE A 348 -11.83 -4.50 3.36
N LEU A 349 -11.22 -4.33 4.54
CA LEU A 349 -10.52 -5.42 5.23
C LEU A 349 -11.50 -6.54 5.62
N GLY A 350 -12.71 -6.20 6.05
CA GLY A 350 -13.77 -7.15 6.35
C GLY A 350 -14.14 -8.00 5.13
N LEU A 351 -14.32 -7.37 3.98
CA LEU A 351 -14.65 -8.07 2.73
C LEU A 351 -13.53 -9.01 2.28
N LEU A 352 -12.27 -8.58 2.35
CA LEU A 352 -11.12 -9.45 2.07
C LEU A 352 -11.03 -10.63 3.04
N SER A 353 -11.39 -10.41 4.31
CA SER A 353 -11.38 -11.45 5.35
C SER A 353 -12.45 -12.51 5.10
N VAL A 354 -13.64 -12.11 4.66
CA VAL A 354 -14.76 -13.02 4.40
C VAL A 354 -14.59 -13.73 3.06
N GLY A 355 -14.14 -13.03 2.01
CA GLY A 355 -14.03 -13.58 0.66
C GLY A 355 -13.12 -14.80 0.57
N ARG A 356 -11.95 -14.79 1.22
CA ARG A 356 -11.05 -15.98 1.26
C ARG A 356 -11.73 -17.19 1.88
N GLY A 357 -12.49 -16.99 2.95
CA GLY A 357 -13.16 -18.10 3.62
C GLY A 357 -14.34 -18.64 2.83
N LEU A 358 -15.10 -17.75 2.21
CA LEU A 358 -16.22 -18.12 1.36
C LEU A 358 -15.76 -18.88 0.10
N TYR A 359 -14.68 -18.42 -0.55
CA TYR A 359 -14.11 -19.09 -1.71
C TYR A 359 -13.75 -20.56 -1.41
N ALA A 360 -12.96 -20.78 -0.36
CA ALA A 360 -12.55 -22.13 0.04
C ALA A 360 -13.74 -23.02 0.41
N ARG A 361 -14.76 -22.46 1.08
CA ARG A 361 -15.97 -23.19 1.45
C ARG A 361 -16.80 -23.60 0.23
N LEU A 362 -17.03 -22.69 -0.70
CA LEU A 362 -17.77 -22.98 -1.92
C LEU A 362 -17.06 -24.02 -2.78
N ASP A 363 -15.73 -23.96 -2.82
CA ASP A 363 -14.90 -24.91 -3.53
C ASP A 363 -15.02 -26.34 -2.96
N ASP A 364 -14.98 -26.46 -1.63
CA ASP A 364 -15.13 -27.73 -0.91
C ASP A 364 -16.55 -28.29 -1.02
N LEU A 365 -17.57 -27.44 -0.86
CA LEU A 365 -18.98 -27.81 -1.01
C LEU A 365 -19.28 -28.38 -2.40
N ARG A 366 -18.76 -27.75 -3.46
CA ARG A 366 -18.95 -28.15 -4.86
C ARG A 366 -18.19 -29.42 -5.24
N ARG A 367 -17.04 -29.72 -4.61
CA ARG A 367 -16.17 -30.82 -5.02
C ARG A 367 -16.24 -32.07 -4.13
N HIS A 368 -16.42 -31.91 -2.83
CA HIS A 368 -16.19 -33.00 -1.88
C HIS A 368 -17.33 -33.29 -0.90
N GLU A 369 -18.19 -32.31 -0.58
CA GLU A 369 -19.18 -32.48 0.50
C GLU A 369 -20.63 -32.60 0.03
N ASP A 370 -21.23 -31.54 -0.52
CA ASP A 370 -22.69 -31.49 -0.75
C ASP A 370 -23.00 -30.79 -2.08
N GLN A 371 -22.90 -31.58 -3.15
CA GLN A 371 -23.09 -31.12 -4.52
C GLN A 371 -24.53 -30.67 -4.80
N ASP A 372 -25.51 -31.30 -4.13
CA ASP A 372 -26.92 -30.96 -4.28
C ASP A 372 -27.23 -29.60 -3.65
N MET A 373 -26.74 -29.35 -2.44
CA MET A 373 -26.83 -28.03 -1.80
C MET A 373 -26.09 -26.96 -2.61
N ALA A 374 -24.90 -27.27 -3.15
CA ALA A 374 -24.19 -26.35 -4.03
C ALA A 374 -25.01 -26.00 -5.29
N ALA A 375 -25.59 -27.00 -5.95
CA ALA A 375 -26.44 -26.82 -7.13
C ALA A 375 -27.72 -26.02 -6.80
N HIS A 376 -28.25 -26.14 -5.59
CA HIS A 376 -29.37 -25.33 -5.12
C HIS A 376 -28.99 -23.84 -4.94
N LEU A 377 -27.79 -23.55 -4.46
CA LEU A 377 -27.31 -22.21 -4.19
C LEU A 377 -26.79 -21.47 -5.44
N ASP A 378 -26.16 -22.20 -6.37
CA ASP A 378 -25.50 -21.63 -7.56
C ASP A 378 -26.37 -20.63 -8.34
N PRO A 379 -27.69 -20.87 -8.60
CA PRO A 379 -28.53 -19.89 -9.29
C PRO A 379 -28.68 -18.55 -8.56
N VAL A 380 -28.70 -18.54 -7.23
CA VAL A 380 -28.77 -17.31 -6.43
C VAL A 380 -27.41 -16.63 -6.40
N LEU A 381 -26.34 -17.41 -6.19
CA LEU A 381 -24.97 -16.90 -6.14
C LEU A 381 -24.53 -16.29 -7.47
N ASP A 382 -24.92 -16.88 -8.61
CA ASP A 382 -24.63 -16.35 -9.94
C ASP A 382 -25.37 -15.02 -10.18
N LYS A 383 -26.64 -14.90 -9.79
CA LYS A 383 -27.38 -13.63 -9.87
C LYS A 383 -26.72 -12.54 -9.02
N VAL A 384 -26.31 -12.89 -7.79
CA VAL A 384 -25.58 -11.96 -6.91
C VAL A 384 -24.22 -11.60 -7.51
N ALA A 385 -23.50 -12.54 -8.11
CA ALA A 385 -22.23 -12.29 -8.79
C ALA A 385 -22.39 -11.34 -9.99
N ASP A 386 -23.45 -11.49 -10.78
CA ASP A 386 -23.75 -10.60 -11.90
C ASP A 386 -24.09 -9.17 -11.44
N LEU A 387 -24.84 -9.03 -10.34
CA LEU A 387 -25.06 -7.72 -9.71
C LEU A 387 -23.74 -7.09 -9.22
N LEU A 388 -22.87 -7.88 -8.59
CA LEU A 388 -21.55 -7.41 -8.14
C LEU A 388 -20.63 -7.01 -9.30
N ASP A 389 -20.68 -7.73 -10.43
CA ASP A 389 -19.95 -7.35 -11.65
C ASP A 389 -20.52 -6.06 -12.27
N SER A 390 -21.84 -5.86 -12.21
CA SER A 390 -22.47 -4.59 -12.63
C SER A 390 -22.01 -3.41 -11.76
N ILE A 391 -21.88 -3.63 -10.44
CA ILE A 391 -21.34 -2.66 -9.49
C ILE A 391 -19.87 -2.35 -9.80
N ALA A 392 -19.07 -3.38 -10.13
CA ALA A 392 -17.67 -3.20 -10.49
C ALA A 392 -17.47 -2.45 -11.81
N ALA A 393 -18.43 -2.53 -12.74
CA ALA A 393 -18.40 -1.86 -14.03
C ALA A 393 -18.93 -0.41 -14.01
N ASP A 394 -19.63 -0.01 -12.95
CA ASP A 394 -20.19 1.34 -12.80
C ASP A 394 -19.08 2.40 -12.69
N ARG A 395 -19.19 3.46 -13.49
CA ARG A 395 -18.18 4.54 -13.56
C ARG A 395 -18.28 5.54 -12.41
N ASP A 396 -19.48 5.76 -11.89
CA ASP A 396 -19.76 6.67 -10.78
C ASP A 396 -19.52 5.98 -9.41
N GLY A 397 -19.38 4.65 -9.43
CA GLY A 397 -18.91 3.84 -8.31
C GLY A 397 -19.83 3.95 -7.09
N PRO A 398 -19.29 4.10 -5.87
CA PRO A 398 -20.12 4.09 -4.65
C PRO A 398 -21.07 5.29 -4.52
N ARG A 399 -21.01 6.28 -5.42
CA ARG A 399 -21.93 7.42 -5.48
C ARG A 399 -23.14 7.17 -6.38
N SER A 400 -23.10 6.13 -7.21
CA SER A 400 -24.16 5.79 -8.16
C SER A 400 -25.42 5.31 -7.42
N PRO A 401 -26.61 5.87 -7.71
CA PRO A 401 -27.87 5.31 -7.24
C PRO A 401 -28.10 3.87 -7.72
N ALA A 402 -27.59 3.51 -8.91
CA ALA A 402 -27.68 2.17 -9.46
C ALA A 402 -26.89 1.15 -8.64
N VAL A 403 -25.70 1.53 -8.16
CA VAL A 403 -24.89 0.70 -7.25
C VAL A 403 -25.63 0.43 -5.94
N ASN A 404 -26.28 1.46 -5.37
CA ASN A 404 -27.06 1.28 -4.16
C ASN A 404 -28.26 0.34 -4.40
N ALA A 405 -28.99 0.52 -5.51
CA ALA A 405 -30.09 -0.36 -5.89
C ALA A 405 -29.64 -1.82 -6.10
N ALA A 406 -28.51 -2.05 -6.79
CA ALA A 406 -27.96 -3.39 -7.01
C ALA A 406 -27.49 -4.06 -5.70
N LEU A 407 -26.93 -3.30 -4.75
CA LEU A 407 -26.59 -3.83 -3.41
C LEU A 407 -27.83 -4.19 -2.60
N HIS A 408 -28.90 -3.39 -2.68
CA HIS A 408 -30.19 -3.71 -2.06
C HIS A 408 -30.80 -4.97 -2.68
N GLU A 409 -30.81 -5.09 -4.00
CA GLU A 409 -31.29 -6.28 -4.71
C GLU A 409 -30.49 -7.53 -4.34
N ALA A 410 -29.15 -7.44 -4.29
CA ALA A 410 -28.29 -8.54 -3.88
C ALA A 410 -28.58 -8.98 -2.43
N ARG A 411 -28.84 -8.03 -1.53
CA ARG A 411 -29.21 -8.30 -0.14
C ARG A 411 -30.58 -9.00 -0.06
N ASP A 412 -31.56 -8.53 -0.83
CA ASP A 412 -32.90 -9.12 -0.85
C ASP A 412 -32.89 -10.54 -1.40
N LEU A 413 -32.14 -10.80 -2.49
CA LEU A 413 -31.95 -12.14 -3.04
C LEU A 413 -31.29 -13.08 -2.03
N THR A 414 -30.25 -12.63 -1.34
CA THR A 414 -29.56 -13.42 -0.32
C THR A 414 -30.48 -13.71 0.87
N GLY A 415 -31.26 -12.74 1.33
CA GLY A 415 -32.21 -12.90 2.43
C GLY A 415 -33.39 -13.82 2.08
N GLN A 416 -33.90 -13.73 0.85
CA GLN A 416 -34.94 -14.63 0.34
C GLN A 416 -34.43 -16.08 0.27
N ALA A 417 -33.23 -16.29 -0.26
CA ALA A 417 -32.60 -17.62 -0.28
C ALA A 417 -32.39 -18.17 1.13
N GLN A 418 -31.99 -17.33 2.09
CA GLN A 418 -31.85 -17.75 3.48
C GLN A 418 -33.20 -18.19 4.07
N THR A 419 -34.25 -17.43 3.83
CA THR A 419 -35.62 -17.75 4.29
C THR A 419 -36.14 -19.04 3.65
N GLN A 420 -35.82 -19.28 2.36
CA GLN A 420 -36.18 -20.51 1.66
C GLN A 420 -35.49 -21.74 2.27
N LEU A 421 -34.19 -21.63 2.59
CA LEU A 421 -33.45 -22.66 3.30
C LEU A 421 -34.00 -22.90 4.71
N GLU A 422 -34.29 -21.86 5.47
CA GLU A 422 -34.90 -21.98 6.80
C GLU A 422 -36.27 -22.68 6.75
N ALA A 423 -37.02 -22.55 5.66
CA ALA A 423 -38.28 -23.27 5.45
C ALA A 423 -38.09 -24.76 5.12
N MET A 424 -36.89 -25.18 4.72
CA MET A 424 -36.54 -26.59 4.43
C MET A 424 -36.03 -27.35 5.68
N VAL A 425 -36.16 -26.75 6.88
CA VAL A 425 -35.63 -27.30 8.14
C VAL A 425 -36.17 -28.69 8.50
N ASP A 426 -37.39 -29.01 8.08
CA ASP A 426 -38.01 -30.31 8.33
C ASP A 426 -37.72 -31.35 7.23
N SER A 427 -37.22 -30.93 6.07
CA SER A 427 -37.02 -31.77 4.90
C SER A 427 -35.55 -32.13 4.61
N GLU A 428 -34.61 -31.32 5.08
CA GLU A 428 -33.18 -31.50 4.80
C GLU A 428 -32.37 -31.83 6.06
N PRO A 429 -31.25 -32.57 5.93
CA PRO A 429 -30.33 -32.78 7.04
C PRO A 429 -29.81 -31.45 7.60
N LEU A 430 -29.76 -31.35 8.93
CA LEU A 430 -29.36 -30.13 9.64
C LEU A 430 -27.96 -29.63 9.25
N GLU A 431 -27.02 -30.54 8.94
CA GLU A 431 -25.68 -30.18 8.48
C GLU A 431 -25.68 -29.59 7.05
N SER A 432 -26.49 -30.14 6.14
CA SER A 432 -26.65 -29.60 4.78
C SER A 432 -27.24 -28.20 4.83
N LEU A 433 -28.28 -28.02 5.65
CA LEU A 433 -28.88 -26.71 5.90
C LEU A 433 -27.86 -25.72 6.49
N ALA A 434 -27.07 -26.14 7.48
CA ALA A 434 -26.03 -25.31 8.09
C ALA A 434 -24.97 -24.87 7.06
N ASN A 435 -24.60 -25.74 6.11
CA ASN A 435 -23.68 -25.41 5.03
C ASN A 435 -24.24 -24.32 4.11
N GLY A 436 -25.50 -24.45 3.69
CA GLY A 436 -26.15 -23.45 2.84
C GLY A 436 -26.34 -22.11 3.56
N LEU A 437 -26.78 -22.14 4.82
CA LEU A 437 -26.91 -20.94 5.65
C LEU A 437 -25.55 -20.25 5.87
N LEU A 438 -24.47 -21.01 6.07
CA LEU A 438 -23.13 -20.45 6.20
C LEU A 438 -22.73 -19.67 4.95
N VAL A 439 -22.89 -20.27 3.76
CA VAL A 439 -22.56 -19.64 2.47
C VAL A 439 -23.34 -18.33 2.31
N LEU A 440 -24.66 -18.35 2.52
CA LEU A 440 -25.50 -17.17 2.38
C LEU A 440 -25.18 -16.07 3.40
N GLN A 441 -24.87 -16.44 4.65
CA GLN A 441 -24.43 -15.48 5.68
C GLN A 441 -23.14 -14.77 5.28
N ARG A 442 -22.17 -15.47 4.69
CA ARG A 442 -20.92 -14.85 4.22
C ARG A 442 -21.12 -13.97 3.00
N THR A 443 -21.96 -14.41 2.07
CA THR A 443 -22.37 -13.59 0.92
C THR A 443 -23.02 -12.29 1.41
N GLY A 444 -23.92 -12.38 2.39
CA GLY A 444 -24.52 -11.23 3.06
C GLY A 444 -23.50 -10.31 3.73
N ASP A 445 -22.53 -10.85 4.47
CA ASP A 445 -21.45 -10.08 5.12
C ASP A 445 -20.61 -9.28 4.10
N MET A 446 -20.37 -9.83 2.91
CA MET A 446 -19.64 -9.16 1.83
C MET A 446 -20.46 -8.04 1.20
N ILE A 447 -21.75 -8.29 0.93
CA ILE A 447 -22.68 -7.26 0.42
C ILE A 447 -22.79 -6.13 1.44
N GLU A 448 -22.97 -6.43 2.73
CA GLU A 448 -23.06 -5.44 3.79
C GLU A 448 -21.79 -4.58 3.88
N SER A 449 -20.61 -5.20 3.73
CA SER A 449 -19.34 -4.47 3.72
C SER A 449 -19.29 -3.46 2.57
N LEU A 450 -19.79 -3.79 1.38
CA LEU A 450 -19.92 -2.82 0.27
C LEU A 450 -20.98 -1.74 0.55
N SER A 451 -22.13 -2.11 1.10
CA SER A 451 -23.18 -1.15 1.49
C SER A 451 -22.69 -0.13 2.52
N ARG A 452 -21.89 -0.54 3.51
CA ARG A 452 -21.30 0.37 4.50
C ARG A 452 -20.38 1.41 3.85
N VAL A 453 -19.71 1.07 2.75
CA VAL A 453 -18.89 2.02 1.98
C VAL A 453 -19.77 3.03 1.27
N VAL A 454 -20.84 2.59 0.60
CA VAL A 454 -21.82 3.48 -0.07
C VAL A 454 -22.46 4.44 0.93
N VAL A 455 -22.91 3.95 2.09
CA VAL A 455 -23.48 4.77 3.17
C VAL A 455 -22.46 5.77 3.72
N GLY A 456 -21.19 5.35 3.86
CA GLY A 456 -20.09 6.20 4.29
C GLY A 456 -19.75 7.33 3.31
N VAL A 457 -19.92 7.11 2.01
CA VAL A 457 -19.66 8.10 0.95
C VAL A 457 -20.83 9.06 0.75
N THR A 458 -22.06 8.56 0.83
CA THR A 458 -23.29 9.36 0.63
C THR A 458 -23.65 10.22 1.84
N GLY A 459 -22.97 10.04 2.99
CA GLY A 459 -23.23 10.81 4.20
C GLY A 459 -24.57 10.49 4.87
N THR A 460 -25.22 9.40 4.45
CA THR A 460 -26.53 8.95 4.96
C THR A 460 -26.43 8.19 6.29
N ALA A 461 -25.20 7.94 6.77
CA ALA A 461 -24.97 7.27 8.05
C ALA A 461 -25.45 8.16 9.21
N PRO A 462 -26.22 7.62 10.19
CA PRO A 462 -26.38 8.26 11.48
C PRO A 462 -25.00 8.58 12.07
N ALA A 463 -24.89 9.71 12.77
CA ALA A 463 -23.72 10.04 13.57
C ALA A 463 -23.62 9.03 14.73
N GLU A 464 -23.02 7.87 14.46
CA GLU A 464 -22.69 6.88 15.47
C GLU A 464 -21.65 7.50 16.43
N PRO A 465 -21.76 7.28 17.75
CA PRO A 465 -20.79 7.84 18.70
C PRO A 465 -19.38 7.43 18.26
N PRO A 466 -18.41 8.37 18.30
CA PRO A 466 -17.08 8.11 17.81
C PRO A 466 -16.54 6.86 18.51
N GLY A 467 -16.24 5.83 17.71
CA GLY A 467 -15.57 4.64 18.22
C GLY A 467 -14.23 5.05 18.83
N PRO A 468 -13.60 4.20 19.67
CA PRO A 468 -12.26 4.49 20.16
C PRO A 468 -11.36 4.86 18.99
N ARG A 469 -10.87 6.11 18.99
CA ARG A 469 -10.08 6.67 17.87
C ARG A 469 -8.92 5.72 17.59
N VAL A 470 -8.94 5.15 16.38
CA VAL A 470 -7.89 4.28 15.80
C VAL A 470 -6.47 4.85 15.94
N VAL A 471 -6.36 6.17 16.14
CA VAL A 471 -5.11 6.91 16.27
C VAL A 471 -4.44 6.77 17.66
N ALA A 472 -5.14 6.34 18.71
CA ALA A 472 -4.65 6.53 20.09
C ALA A 472 -4.03 5.31 20.80
N ALA A 473 -4.21 4.07 20.33
CA ALA A 473 -3.74 2.88 21.06
C ALA A 473 -2.95 1.91 20.18
N ILE A 474 -2.17 2.43 19.23
CA ILE A 474 -1.09 1.64 18.65
C ILE A 474 0.01 1.63 19.70
N GLU A 475 0.09 0.54 20.47
CA GLU A 475 1.17 0.34 21.43
C GLU A 475 2.49 0.46 20.68
N ARG A 476 3.11 1.61 20.89
CA ARG A 476 4.37 2.02 20.29
C ARG A 476 5.42 1.05 20.81
N ASP A 477 6.14 0.40 19.91
CA ASP A 477 7.24 -0.49 20.27
C ASP A 477 8.42 0.33 20.83
N ARG A 478 8.28 0.71 22.10
CA ARG A 478 9.28 1.49 22.84
C ARG A 478 10.58 0.72 22.95
N GLY A 479 10.54 -0.62 22.97
CA GLY A 479 11.70 -1.48 23.01
C GLY A 479 12.54 -1.37 21.73
N ALA A 480 11.94 -1.56 20.56
CA ALA A 480 12.66 -1.39 19.30
C ALA A 480 13.13 0.05 19.09
N ALA A 481 12.32 1.04 19.48
CA ALA A 481 12.73 2.43 19.42
C ALA A 481 13.95 2.73 20.30
N LEU A 482 14.00 2.19 21.52
CA LEU A 482 15.14 2.37 22.42
C LEU A 482 16.39 1.66 21.90
N ALA A 483 16.25 0.44 21.38
CA ALA A 483 17.36 -0.30 20.79
C ALA A 483 17.96 0.44 19.59
N GLN A 484 17.10 1.04 18.74
CA GLN A 484 17.54 1.81 17.60
C GLN A 484 18.18 3.16 18.00
N ALA A 485 17.67 3.82 19.04
CA ALA A 485 18.30 5.01 19.62
C ALA A 485 19.69 4.70 20.20
N ALA A 486 19.82 3.62 20.96
CA ALA A 486 21.08 3.16 21.53
C ALA A 486 22.10 2.78 20.44
N ARG A 487 21.65 2.12 19.37
CA ARG A 487 22.48 1.80 18.20
C ARG A 487 23.06 3.07 17.55
N ALA A 488 22.20 4.04 17.26
CA ALA A 488 22.61 5.29 16.62
C ALA A 488 23.62 6.06 17.49
N ALA A 489 23.37 6.14 18.81
CA ALA A 489 24.30 6.76 19.76
C ALA A 489 25.66 6.06 19.78
N LEU A 490 25.66 4.73 19.93
CA LEU A 490 26.89 3.95 20.04
C LEU A 490 27.71 4.04 18.75
N ALA A 491 27.07 3.96 17.59
CA ALA A 491 27.76 4.07 16.30
C ALA A 491 28.49 5.42 16.16
N ILE A 492 27.80 6.53 16.47
CA ILE A 492 28.39 7.89 16.42
C ILE A 492 29.53 8.01 17.42
N ILE A 493 29.38 7.51 18.65
CA ILE A 493 30.44 7.58 19.65
C ILE A 493 31.66 6.78 19.20
N LEU A 494 31.48 5.56 18.70
CA LEU A 494 32.58 4.71 18.24
C LEU A 494 33.35 5.33 17.06
N LEU A 495 32.65 5.81 16.03
CA LEU A 495 33.29 6.47 14.90
C LEU A 495 33.93 7.81 15.32
N GLY A 496 33.30 8.54 16.24
CA GLY A 496 33.81 9.78 16.78
C GLY A 496 35.10 9.61 17.58
N VAL A 497 35.18 8.58 18.43
CA VAL A 497 36.40 8.21 19.15
C VAL A 497 37.52 7.86 18.17
N PHE A 498 37.21 7.07 17.14
CA PHE A 498 38.16 6.77 16.06
C PHE A 498 38.63 8.04 15.35
N TRP A 499 37.73 8.97 15.04
CA TRP A 499 38.07 10.22 14.37
C TRP A 499 39.00 11.09 15.22
N ILE A 500 38.69 11.26 16.51
CA ILE A 500 39.55 12.01 17.44
C ILE A 500 40.93 11.37 17.53
N ALA A 501 41.00 10.04 17.65
CA ALA A 501 42.27 9.33 17.80
C ALA A 501 43.14 9.35 16.52
N SER A 502 42.50 9.30 15.35
CA SER A 502 43.19 9.28 14.06
C SER A 502 43.54 10.68 13.53
N ALA A 503 42.93 11.73 14.08
CA ALA A 503 42.99 13.10 13.55
C ALA A 503 42.66 13.17 12.04
N TRP A 504 41.79 12.27 11.56
CA TRP A 504 41.51 12.13 10.14
C TRP A 504 40.82 13.37 9.57
N THR A 505 41.38 13.95 8.51
CA THR A 505 40.91 15.19 7.86
C THR A 505 39.46 15.09 7.38
N ALA A 506 39.09 14.00 6.72
CA ALA A 506 37.73 13.79 6.21
C ALA A 506 36.75 13.21 7.24
N GLY A 507 37.13 13.11 8.52
CA GLY A 507 36.29 12.46 9.53
C GLY A 507 34.94 13.15 9.76
N ALA A 508 34.83 14.47 9.54
CA ALA A 508 33.56 15.20 9.60
C ALA A 508 32.54 14.68 8.56
N MET A 509 33.00 14.38 7.34
CA MET A 509 32.16 13.81 6.28
C MET A 509 31.79 12.35 6.57
N ALA A 510 32.71 11.58 7.18
CA ALA A 510 32.41 10.23 7.64
C ALA A 510 31.34 10.20 8.73
N MET A 511 31.42 11.11 9.70
CA MET A 511 30.41 11.25 10.75
C MET A 511 29.05 11.64 10.19
N THR A 512 29.03 12.53 9.19
CA THR A 512 27.81 12.92 8.47
C THR A 512 27.20 11.73 7.71
N GLY A 513 28.01 10.97 6.97
CA GLY A 513 27.57 9.76 6.28
C GLY A 513 26.99 8.71 7.24
N LEU A 514 27.63 8.50 8.38
CA LEU A 514 27.13 7.60 9.41
C LEU A 514 25.77 8.07 9.96
N ALA A 515 25.65 9.35 10.30
CA ALA A 515 24.40 9.92 10.80
C ALA A 515 23.25 9.77 9.79
N ILE A 516 23.50 10.01 8.50
CA ILE A 516 22.52 9.79 7.42
C ILE A 516 22.05 8.33 7.44
N MET A 517 22.98 7.37 7.47
CA MET A 517 22.65 5.95 7.42
C MET A 517 21.87 5.49 8.66
N MET A 518 22.23 5.98 9.85
CA MET A 518 21.54 5.67 11.11
C MET A 518 20.10 6.17 11.16
N VAL A 519 19.71 7.08 10.28
CA VAL A 519 18.43 7.78 10.35
C VAL A 519 17.47 7.36 9.24
N PHE A 520 17.96 7.16 8.01
CA PHE A 520 17.09 6.77 6.89
C PHE A 520 16.71 5.28 6.90
N PHE A 521 17.45 4.44 7.63
CA PHE A 521 17.24 2.98 7.66
C PHE A 521 16.59 2.47 8.96
N VAL A 522 16.09 3.39 9.77
CA VAL A 522 15.47 3.16 11.08
C VAL A 522 14.19 2.33 11.02
N THR A 523 13.42 2.50 9.94
CA THR A 523 12.09 1.92 9.77
C THR A 523 12.05 0.83 8.68
N GLY A 524 13.18 0.52 8.04
CA GLY A 524 13.25 -0.46 6.95
C GLY A 524 13.27 -1.89 7.48
N GLU A 525 12.44 -2.77 6.92
CA GLU A 525 12.34 -4.19 7.33
C GLU A 525 13.59 -5.02 7.05
N LYS A 526 14.40 -4.60 6.07
CA LYS A 526 15.68 -5.22 5.66
C LYS A 526 16.72 -4.12 5.44
N PRO A 527 17.21 -3.48 6.52
CA PRO A 527 18.01 -2.28 6.39
C PRO A 527 19.32 -2.58 5.65
N GLY A 528 19.98 -3.73 5.89
CA GLY A 528 21.25 -4.08 5.21
C GLY A 528 21.18 -4.20 3.68
N ARG A 529 20.17 -4.90 3.11
CA ARG A 529 20.07 -5.07 1.64
C ARG A 529 19.77 -3.76 0.91
N VAL A 530 18.86 -2.95 1.46
CA VAL A 530 18.52 -1.66 0.87
C VAL A 530 19.67 -0.66 1.10
N ALA A 531 20.34 -0.72 2.25
CA ALA A 531 21.49 0.13 2.54
C ALA A 531 22.67 -0.11 1.58
N LEU A 532 22.92 -1.35 1.16
CA LEU A 532 23.94 -1.60 0.13
C LEU A 532 23.57 -0.95 -1.22
N SER A 533 22.32 -1.10 -1.65
CA SER A 533 21.85 -0.44 -2.87
C SER A 533 21.91 1.09 -2.77
N TYR A 534 21.68 1.63 -1.57
CA TYR A 534 21.82 3.06 -1.28
C TYR A 534 23.27 3.51 -1.43
N VAL A 535 24.23 2.83 -0.81
CA VAL A 535 25.65 3.15 -0.93
C VAL A 535 26.08 3.12 -2.39
N LEU A 536 25.68 2.10 -3.16
CA LEU A 536 26.00 2.02 -4.59
C LEU A 536 25.45 3.21 -5.39
N VAL A 537 24.22 3.62 -5.12
CA VAL A 537 23.59 4.77 -5.80
C VAL A 537 24.24 6.08 -5.40
N VAL A 538 24.59 6.25 -4.13
CA VAL A 538 25.34 7.42 -3.65
C VAL A 538 26.72 7.48 -4.30
N SER A 539 27.46 6.37 -4.37
CA SER A 539 28.74 6.29 -5.07
C SER A 539 28.60 6.69 -6.54
N LEU A 540 27.54 6.23 -7.22
CA LEU A 540 27.28 6.61 -8.61
C LEU A 540 26.96 8.10 -8.75
N ALA A 541 26.17 8.66 -7.85
CA ALA A 541 25.84 10.09 -7.81
C ALA A 541 27.09 10.95 -7.58
N MET A 542 27.95 10.55 -6.65
CA MET A 542 29.23 11.21 -6.35
C MET A 542 30.22 11.12 -7.51
N ALA A 543 30.28 9.99 -8.21
CA ALA A 543 31.10 9.85 -9.41
C ALA A 543 30.60 10.76 -10.55
N ALA A 544 29.28 10.82 -10.74
CA ALA A 544 28.66 11.71 -11.73
C ALA A 544 28.88 13.19 -11.37
N ALA A 545 28.75 13.55 -10.09
CA ALA A 545 29.01 14.91 -9.60
C ALA A 545 30.49 15.29 -9.74
N PHE A 546 31.42 14.37 -9.45
CA PHE A 546 32.85 14.57 -9.70
C PHE A 546 33.13 14.86 -11.17
N PHE A 547 32.53 14.08 -12.08
CA PHE A 547 32.70 14.31 -13.51
C PHE A 547 32.16 15.68 -13.93
N GLY A 548 30.98 16.05 -13.44
CA GLY A 548 30.38 17.37 -13.65
C GLY A 548 31.27 18.50 -13.14
N MET A 549 31.74 18.39 -11.89
CA MET A 549 32.54 19.41 -11.22
C MET A 549 33.96 19.53 -11.80
N ALA A 550 34.64 18.43 -12.11
CA ALA A 550 36.03 18.46 -12.59
C ALA A 550 36.14 18.76 -14.09
N PHE A 551 35.20 18.30 -14.92
CA PHE A 551 35.32 18.40 -16.38
C PHE A 551 34.29 19.35 -17.01
N ILE A 552 33.09 19.49 -16.47
CA ILE A 552 32.04 20.29 -17.13
C ILE A 552 32.01 21.71 -16.56
N MET A 553 31.91 21.86 -15.24
CA MET A 553 31.74 23.15 -14.56
C MET A 553 32.81 24.21 -14.93
N PRO A 554 34.11 23.90 -15.05
CA PRO A 554 35.13 24.90 -15.45
C PRO A 554 34.96 25.44 -16.87
N ARG A 555 34.14 24.77 -17.70
CA ARG A 555 33.86 25.14 -19.10
C ARG A 555 32.52 25.87 -19.26
N LEU A 556 31.72 26.00 -18.21
CA LEU A 556 30.41 26.66 -18.27
C LEU A 556 30.59 28.18 -18.24
N GLY A 557 29.99 28.89 -19.20
CA GLY A 557 30.10 30.35 -19.32
C GLY A 557 28.91 31.12 -18.78
N ASP A 558 27.74 30.50 -18.63
CA ASP A 558 26.52 31.15 -18.16
C ASP A 558 25.62 30.22 -17.33
N PHE A 559 24.58 30.81 -16.73
CA PHE A 559 23.58 30.07 -15.97
C PHE A 559 22.77 29.10 -16.84
N GLY A 560 22.56 29.42 -18.13
CA GLY A 560 21.80 28.57 -19.05
C GLY A 560 22.48 27.22 -19.28
N MET A 561 23.81 27.21 -19.43
CA MET A 561 24.61 26.00 -19.53
C MET A 561 24.60 25.19 -18.23
N LEU A 562 24.62 25.84 -17.07
CA LEU A 562 24.43 25.16 -15.77
C LEU A 562 23.05 24.51 -15.67
N ALA A 563 21.99 25.23 -16.04
CA ALA A 563 20.63 24.69 -16.06
C ALA A 563 20.53 23.51 -17.03
N ALA A 564 21.19 23.55 -18.20
CA ALA A 564 21.24 22.44 -19.15
C ALA A 564 21.95 21.22 -18.56
N LEU A 565 23.10 21.38 -17.90
CA LEU A 565 23.81 20.30 -17.20
C LEU A 565 22.91 19.63 -16.15
N LEU A 566 22.26 20.44 -15.30
CA LEU A 566 21.32 19.95 -14.32
C LEU A 566 20.14 19.24 -15.00
N GLY A 567 19.62 19.76 -16.11
CA GLY A 567 18.51 19.15 -16.85
C GLY A 567 18.84 17.75 -17.39
N VAL A 568 20.04 17.58 -17.95
CA VAL A 568 20.52 16.28 -18.47
C VAL A 568 20.54 15.19 -17.41
N VAL A 569 20.82 15.54 -16.15
CA VAL A 569 20.91 14.56 -15.05
C VAL A 569 19.59 14.46 -14.28
N LEU A 570 18.99 15.59 -13.93
CA LEU A 570 17.87 15.67 -13.00
C LEU A 570 16.50 15.39 -13.66
N ILE A 571 16.34 15.59 -14.97
CA ILE A 571 15.09 15.21 -15.67
C ILE A 571 14.97 13.68 -15.77
N PRO A 572 16.00 12.91 -16.20
CA PRO A 572 15.93 11.45 -16.14
C PRO A 572 15.73 10.94 -14.72
N ALA A 573 16.43 11.52 -13.73
CA ALA A 573 16.22 11.17 -12.33
C ALA A 573 14.77 11.38 -11.90
N GLY A 574 14.15 12.52 -12.24
CA GLY A 574 12.74 12.81 -11.95
C GLY A 574 11.76 11.86 -12.64
N ILE A 575 12.07 11.35 -13.84
CA ILE A 575 11.25 10.31 -14.50
C ILE A 575 11.32 9.01 -13.72
N VAL A 576 12.51 8.58 -13.30
CA VAL A 576 12.68 7.38 -12.48
C VAL A 576 12.03 7.55 -11.10
N MET A 577 12.03 8.77 -10.55
CA MET A 577 11.31 9.12 -9.32
C MET A 577 9.80 8.87 -9.39
N SER A 578 9.20 8.96 -10.58
CA SER A 578 7.77 8.67 -10.78
C SER A 578 7.43 7.18 -10.74
N ILE A 579 8.43 6.29 -10.72
CA ILE A 579 8.26 4.84 -10.69
C ILE A 579 8.40 4.36 -9.24
N PRO A 580 7.32 3.87 -8.59
CA PRO A 580 7.33 3.55 -7.15
C PRO A 580 8.47 2.65 -6.69
N ARG A 581 8.85 1.68 -7.53
CA ARG A 581 9.94 0.74 -7.25
C ARG A 581 11.32 1.39 -7.12
N TYR A 582 11.59 2.45 -7.88
CA TYR A 582 12.89 3.12 -7.94
C TYR A 582 12.87 4.53 -7.33
N ALA A 583 11.71 4.99 -6.88
CA ALA A 583 11.49 6.37 -6.45
C ALA A 583 12.49 6.83 -5.38
N PHE A 584 12.66 6.03 -4.32
CA PHE A 584 13.58 6.35 -3.23
C PHE A 584 15.04 6.45 -3.70
N LEU A 585 15.52 5.47 -4.47
CA LEU A 585 16.89 5.46 -4.98
C LEU A 585 17.13 6.63 -5.96
N ALA A 586 16.15 6.98 -6.80
CA ALA A 586 16.28 8.11 -7.71
C ALA A 586 16.31 9.47 -6.99
N VAL A 587 15.53 9.63 -5.90
CA VAL A 587 15.63 10.79 -5.01
C VAL A 587 17.03 10.87 -4.39
N VAL A 588 17.55 9.75 -3.87
CA VAL A 588 18.90 9.69 -3.28
C VAL A 588 19.97 10.05 -4.30
N PHE A 589 19.88 9.51 -5.52
CA PHE A 589 20.79 9.86 -6.61
C PHE A 589 20.79 11.36 -6.90
N ALA A 590 19.61 11.95 -7.14
CA ALA A 590 19.48 13.38 -7.43
C ALA A 590 20.00 14.24 -6.28
N ALA A 591 19.62 13.89 -5.05
CA ALA A 591 20.01 14.58 -3.83
C ALA A 591 21.54 14.62 -3.64
N PHE A 592 22.22 13.48 -3.71
CA PHE A 592 23.68 13.43 -3.59
C PHE A 592 24.40 14.02 -4.79
N PHE A 593 23.86 13.88 -6.01
CA PHE A 593 24.44 14.53 -7.18
C PHE A 593 24.44 16.05 -7.00
N ILE A 594 23.32 16.65 -6.58
CA ILE A 594 23.21 18.09 -6.34
C ILE A 594 24.13 18.55 -5.22
N SER A 595 24.11 17.83 -4.08
CA SER A 595 24.90 18.19 -2.89
C SER A 595 26.41 18.09 -3.14
N GLN A 596 26.85 17.22 -4.05
CA GLN A 596 28.26 16.99 -4.32
C GLN A 596 28.74 17.79 -5.53
N LEU A 597 27.86 18.23 -6.43
CA LEU A 597 28.26 19.09 -7.53
C LEU A 597 28.84 20.43 -7.05
N GLY A 598 28.50 20.86 -5.82
CA GLY A 598 29.12 22.01 -5.15
C GLY A 598 28.62 23.35 -5.69
N LEU A 599 27.29 23.50 -5.85
CA LEU A 599 26.70 24.76 -6.34
C LEU A 599 26.88 25.85 -5.29
N SER A 600 27.73 26.83 -5.60
CA SER A 600 28.11 27.96 -4.74
C SER A 600 28.27 29.23 -5.58
N ASN A 601 28.16 30.41 -4.95
CA ASN A 601 28.36 31.69 -5.65
C ASN A 601 29.80 31.85 -6.17
N VAL A 602 30.76 31.28 -5.45
CA VAL A 602 32.18 31.27 -5.83
C VAL A 602 32.58 29.82 -6.07
N PRO A 603 32.57 29.35 -7.33
CA PRO A 603 32.85 27.96 -7.63
C PRO A 603 34.31 27.61 -7.30
N SER A 604 34.51 26.64 -6.41
CA SER A 604 35.82 26.05 -6.11
C SER A 604 35.98 24.69 -6.78
N PHE A 605 37.02 24.51 -7.59
CA PHE A 605 37.27 23.27 -8.33
C PHE A 605 38.41 22.41 -7.76
N ASP A 606 38.42 22.19 -6.44
CA ASP A 606 39.43 21.37 -5.78
C ASP A 606 39.06 19.87 -5.81
N THR A 607 39.73 19.12 -6.69
CA THR A 607 39.52 17.69 -6.87
C THR A 607 40.07 16.85 -5.71
N ALA A 608 41.14 17.30 -5.02
CA ALA A 608 41.74 16.54 -3.94
C ALA A 608 40.84 16.56 -2.69
N THR A 609 40.38 17.74 -2.30
CA THR A 609 39.42 17.91 -1.19
C THR A 609 38.10 17.20 -1.50
N TYR A 610 37.63 17.25 -2.75
CA TYR A 610 36.44 16.52 -3.16
C TYR A 610 36.58 15.00 -2.95
N VAL A 611 37.70 14.41 -3.40
CA VAL A 611 37.94 12.97 -3.28
C VAL A 611 38.08 12.55 -1.81
N ASP A 612 38.82 13.31 -0.99
CA ASP A 612 38.98 13.02 0.44
C ASP A 612 37.62 13.04 1.16
N ASN A 613 36.84 14.10 0.97
CA ASN A 613 35.48 14.21 1.52
C ASN A 613 34.56 13.10 1.01
N SER A 614 34.71 12.70 -0.25
CA SER A 614 33.89 11.64 -0.85
C SER A 614 34.20 10.27 -0.24
N ILE A 615 35.49 9.96 -0.04
CA ILE A 615 35.92 8.73 0.65
C ILE A 615 35.42 8.76 2.09
N GLY A 616 35.54 9.89 2.78
CA GLY A 616 34.99 10.10 4.12
C GLY A 616 33.51 9.73 4.20
N MET A 617 32.69 10.39 3.36
CA MET A 617 31.25 10.14 3.28
C MET A 617 30.91 8.67 3.01
N LEU A 618 31.57 8.03 2.04
CA LEU A 618 31.31 6.63 1.68
C LEU A 618 31.71 5.65 2.79
N LEU A 619 32.83 5.89 3.47
CA LEU A 619 33.25 5.10 4.62
C LEU A 619 32.28 5.27 5.80
N GLY A 620 31.80 6.49 6.03
CA GLY A 620 30.75 6.77 7.02
C GLY A 620 29.44 6.02 6.74
N LEU A 621 28.97 6.07 5.50
CA LEU A 621 27.79 5.33 5.06
C LEU A 621 27.99 3.81 5.23
N GLY A 622 29.17 3.30 4.84
CA GLY A 622 29.54 1.89 5.00
C GLY A 622 29.59 1.45 6.48
N ALA A 623 30.20 2.27 7.35
CA ALA A 623 30.20 2.04 8.79
C ALA A 623 28.77 2.01 9.35
N GLY A 624 27.85 2.80 8.79
CA GLY A 624 26.45 2.75 9.15
C GLY A 624 25.75 1.45 8.76
N VAL A 625 26.06 0.88 7.59
CA VAL A 625 25.57 -0.45 7.21
C VAL A 625 26.06 -1.51 8.21
N LEU A 626 27.35 -1.46 8.56
CA LEU A 626 27.94 -2.37 9.54
C LEU A 626 27.29 -2.20 10.92
N ALA A 627 27.05 -0.97 11.37
CA ALA A 627 26.42 -0.69 12.65
C ALA A 627 24.97 -1.22 12.71
N ILE A 628 24.21 -1.16 11.62
CA ILE A 628 22.86 -1.73 11.52
C ILE A 628 22.87 -3.25 11.74
N ASP A 629 23.88 -3.93 11.19
CA ASP A 629 23.96 -5.40 11.23
C ASP A 629 24.67 -5.93 12.50
N LEU A 630 25.60 -5.17 13.09
CA LEU A 630 26.43 -5.60 14.23
C LEU A 630 25.92 -5.10 15.58
N ILE A 631 25.40 -3.87 15.66
CA ILE A 631 25.04 -3.23 16.94
C ILE A 631 23.54 -3.42 17.19
N LEU A 632 23.18 -4.28 18.15
CA LEU A 632 21.79 -4.58 18.53
C LEU A 632 20.91 -4.95 17.33
N PRO A 633 21.22 -6.01 16.55
CA PRO A 633 20.58 -6.27 15.26
C PRO A 633 19.05 -6.33 15.32
N TYR A 634 18.38 -5.73 14.33
CA TYR A 634 16.93 -5.83 14.19
C TYR A 634 16.55 -7.25 13.74
N ASN A 635 15.81 -7.98 14.58
CA ASN A 635 15.37 -9.34 14.23
C ASN A 635 13.92 -9.31 13.69
N PRO A 636 13.71 -9.39 12.37
CA PRO A 636 12.37 -9.35 11.78
C PRO A 636 11.48 -10.51 12.27
N ALA A 637 12.06 -11.65 12.65
CA ALA A 637 11.32 -12.78 13.22
C ALA A 637 10.65 -12.41 14.54
N THR A 638 11.32 -11.61 15.38
CA THR A 638 10.76 -11.17 16.67
C THR A 638 9.59 -10.21 16.50
N THR A 639 9.70 -9.27 15.57
CA THR A 639 8.60 -8.36 15.21
C THR A 639 7.42 -9.16 14.66
N ARG A 640 7.64 -10.03 13.67
CA ARG A 640 6.58 -10.89 13.10
C ARG A 640 5.88 -11.72 14.17
N ARG A 641 6.65 -12.31 15.09
CA ARG A 641 6.12 -13.08 16.22
C ARG A 641 5.25 -12.22 17.14
N ARG A 642 5.65 -10.99 17.42
CA ARG A 642 4.83 -10.08 18.23
C ARG A 642 3.54 -9.70 17.52
N GLU A 643 3.60 -9.32 16.25
CA GLU A 643 2.40 -8.93 15.50
C GLU A 643 1.42 -10.11 15.37
N TRP A 644 1.92 -11.33 15.14
CA TRP A 644 1.12 -12.55 15.22
C TRP A 644 0.50 -12.76 16.60
N ALA A 645 1.28 -12.58 17.68
CA ALA A 645 0.79 -12.73 19.04
C ALA A 645 -0.31 -11.70 19.36
N GLU A 646 -0.19 -10.47 18.85
CA GLU A 646 -1.22 -9.43 18.99
C GLU A 646 -2.53 -9.84 18.30
N VAL A 647 -2.45 -10.43 17.09
CA VAL A 647 -3.61 -10.95 16.35
C VAL A 647 -4.27 -12.11 17.09
N VAL A 648 -3.49 -13.11 17.53
CA VAL A 648 -4.02 -14.30 18.21
C VAL A 648 -4.58 -13.95 19.60
N ALA A 649 -3.91 -13.07 20.36
CA ALA A 649 -4.35 -12.63 21.68
C ALA A 649 -5.68 -11.86 21.65
N ALA A 650 -6.15 -11.45 20.46
CA ALA A 650 -7.47 -10.86 20.31
C ALA A 650 -8.60 -11.91 20.32
N LEU A 651 -8.34 -13.18 20.01
CA LEU A 651 -9.37 -14.22 19.87
C LEU A 651 -10.02 -14.66 21.19
N PRO A 652 -9.31 -14.81 22.33
CA PRO A 652 -9.91 -15.24 23.59
C PRO A 652 -11.06 -14.34 24.07
N ALA A 653 -10.88 -13.03 24.02
CA ALA A 653 -11.91 -12.07 24.42
C ALA A 653 -13.17 -12.14 23.53
N ALA A 654 -13.01 -12.48 22.25
CA ALA A 654 -14.12 -12.72 21.34
C ALA A 654 -14.85 -14.03 21.69
N ALA A 655 -14.12 -15.12 21.95
CA ALA A 655 -14.69 -16.39 22.39
C ALA A 655 -15.47 -16.27 23.71
N ARG A 656 -15.03 -15.42 24.64
CA ARG A 656 -15.73 -15.16 25.92
C ARG A 656 -16.96 -14.25 25.82
N GLY A 657 -17.17 -13.59 24.68
CA GLY A 657 -18.25 -12.61 24.53
C GLY A 657 -17.99 -11.27 25.24
N GLU A 658 -16.72 -10.97 25.56
CA GLU A 658 -16.33 -9.69 26.19
C GLU A 658 -16.37 -8.51 25.19
N ARG A 659 -16.65 -8.79 23.91
CA ARG A 659 -16.70 -7.81 22.82
C ARG A 659 -18.04 -7.81 22.12
N ALA A 660 -18.50 -6.61 21.81
CA ALA A 660 -19.62 -6.43 20.89
C ALA A 660 -19.24 -6.85 19.46
N GLU A 661 -20.23 -7.28 18.70
CA GLU A 661 -20.06 -7.78 17.32
C GLU A 661 -19.35 -6.77 16.40
N ILE A 662 -19.74 -5.49 16.48
CA ILE A 662 -19.15 -4.39 15.71
C ILE A 662 -17.65 -4.19 16.06
N GLY A 663 -17.26 -4.49 17.31
CA GLY A 663 -15.90 -4.34 17.81
C GLY A 663 -15.02 -5.58 17.66
N ALA A 664 -15.58 -6.75 17.32
CA ALA A 664 -14.87 -8.03 17.36
C ALA A 664 -13.65 -8.06 16.44
N ARG A 665 -13.74 -7.45 15.25
CA ARG A 665 -12.69 -7.43 14.22
C ARG A 665 -11.68 -6.29 14.42
N VAL A 666 -12.03 -5.26 15.18
CA VAL A 666 -11.29 -4.00 15.22
C VAL A 666 -9.83 -4.19 15.67
N PRO A 667 -9.52 -4.91 16.77
CA PRO A 667 -8.13 -5.07 17.21
C PRO A 667 -7.26 -5.75 16.15
N ILE A 668 -7.80 -6.77 15.47
CA ILE A 668 -7.08 -7.53 14.44
C ILE A 668 -6.89 -6.68 13.18
N GLN A 669 -7.91 -5.95 12.75
CA GLN A 669 -7.80 -5.02 11.62
C GLN A 669 -6.80 -3.90 11.89
N LEU A 670 -6.72 -3.42 13.13
CA LEU A 670 -5.72 -2.44 13.54
C LEU A 670 -4.30 -3.01 13.47
N ALA A 671 -4.08 -4.22 14.00
CA ALA A 671 -2.81 -4.93 13.87
C ALA A 671 -2.44 -5.13 12.38
N LEU A 672 -3.41 -5.52 11.55
CA LEU A 672 -3.24 -5.71 10.12
C LEU A 672 -2.79 -4.43 9.40
N LEU A 673 -3.36 -3.27 9.75
CA LEU A 673 -2.94 -1.97 9.21
C LEU A 673 -1.51 -1.59 9.63
N LYS A 674 -1.00 -2.09 10.77
CA LYS A 674 0.42 -1.93 11.14
C LYS A 674 1.33 -2.81 10.29
N LEU A 675 0.86 -4.02 9.95
CA LEU A 675 1.61 -5.07 9.29
C LEU A 675 1.63 -4.91 7.76
N MET A 676 0.53 -4.48 7.15
CA MET A 676 0.38 -4.43 5.69
C MET A 676 1.46 -3.65 4.94
N PRO A 677 1.89 -2.44 5.36
CA PRO A 677 2.94 -1.69 4.64
C PRO A 677 4.32 -2.35 4.67
N ARG A 678 4.48 -3.36 5.52
CA ARG A 678 5.73 -4.05 5.82
C ARG A 678 5.87 -5.36 5.03
N LEU A 679 4.76 -6.03 4.75
CA LEU A 679 4.74 -7.32 4.06
C LEU A 679 5.15 -7.21 2.59
N ASP A 680 5.99 -8.15 2.14
CA ASP A 680 6.24 -8.40 0.73
C ASP A 680 5.39 -9.59 0.26
N LEU A 681 4.24 -9.32 -0.35
CA LEU A 681 3.29 -10.35 -0.79
C LEU A 681 3.85 -11.27 -1.90
N THR A 682 5.05 -11.01 -2.43
CA THR A 682 5.75 -11.97 -3.29
C THR A 682 6.39 -13.10 -2.49
N VAL A 683 6.61 -12.90 -1.19
CA VAL A 683 7.11 -13.89 -0.24
C VAL A 683 5.94 -14.68 0.33
N HIS A 684 5.95 -15.99 0.15
CA HIS A 684 4.87 -16.87 0.60
C HIS A 684 4.56 -16.74 2.11
N ALA A 685 5.60 -16.61 2.95
CA ALA A 685 5.43 -16.44 4.40
C ALA A 685 4.67 -15.16 4.76
N ASP A 686 4.90 -14.06 4.05
CA ASP A 686 4.24 -12.77 4.31
C ASP A 686 2.77 -12.81 3.86
N ASP A 687 2.49 -13.49 2.74
CA ASP A 687 1.13 -13.75 2.26
C ASP A 687 0.33 -14.68 3.20
N GLU A 688 1.01 -15.65 3.82
CA GLU A 688 0.41 -16.54 4.82
C GLU A 688 0.06 -15.80 6.12
N ILE A 689 0.93 -14.91 6.62
CA ILE A 689 0.64 -14.06 7.78
C ILE A 689 -0.56 -13.16 7.51
N LEU A 690 -0.59 -12.53 6.32
CA LEU A 690 -1.72 -11.71 5.90
C LEU A 690 -3.01 -12.53 5.86
N GLY A 691 -2.95 -13.70 5.21
CA GLY A 691 -4.05 -14.64 5.10
C GLY A 691 -4.60 -15.10 6.44
N GLY A 692 -3.74 -15.56 7.34
CA GLY A 692 -4.14 -16.01 8.66
C GLY A 692 -4.65 -14.88 9.56
N SER A 693 -4.15 -13.66 9.39
CA SER A 693 -4.69 -12.49 10.11
C SER A 693 -6.10 -12.13 9.65
N PHE A 694 -6.38 -12.23 8.35
CA PHE A 694 -7.73 -12.13 7.80
C PHE A 694 -8.63 -13.26 8.33
N GLY A 695 -8.12 -14.50 8.38
CA GLY A 695 -8.79 -15.64 8.99
C GLY A 695 -9.17 -15.40 10.45
N ALA A 696 -8.23 -14.92 11.25
CA ALA A 696 -8.44 -14.55 12.65
C ALA A 696 -9.48 -13.43 12.80
N ALA A 697 -9.49 -12.42 11.93
CA ALA A 697 -10.51 -11.37 11.94
C ALA A 697 -11.91 -11.93 11.69
N SER A 698 -12.07 -12.81 10.70
CA SER A 698 -13.36 -13.45 10.43
C SER A 698 -13.78 -14.39 11.57
N MET A 699 -12.85 -15.17 12.11
CA MET A 699 -13.08 -16.07 13.25
C MET A 699 -13.49 -15.31 14.51
N SER A 700 -12.85 -14.17 14.82
CA SER A 700 -13.21 -13.30 15.94
C SER A 700 -14.68 -12.85 15.86
N LEU A 701 -15.17 -12.48 14.67
CA LEU A 701 -16.57 -12.12 14.51
C LEU A 701 -17.50 -13.31 14.77
N GLU A 702 -17.16 -14.49 14.25
CA GLU A 702 -18.02 -15.65 14.43
C GLU A 702 -18.04 -16.21 15.84
N LEU A 703 -16.94 -16.10 16.57
CA LEU A 703 -16.93 -16.41 18.00
C LEU A 703 -17.94 -15.55 18.76
N VAL A 704 -17.99 -14.23 18.47
CA VAL A 704 -18.96 -13.32 19.10
C VAL A 704 -20.39 -13.63 18.63
N ARG A 705 -20.62 -13.88 17.34
CA ARG A 705 -21.95 -14.24 16.82
C ARG A 705 -22.48 -15.52 17.43
N LEU A 706 -21.64 -16.56 17.51
CA LEU A 706 -22.01 -17.83 18.15
C LEU A 706 -22.34 -17.61 19.64
N ARG A 707 -21.53 -16.82 20.36
CA ARG A 707 -21.79 -16.47 21.75
C ARG A 707 -23.11 -15.70 21.91
N ASN A 708 -23.42 -14.74 21.02
CA ASN A 708 -24.68 -14.02 21.04
C ASN A 708 -25.87 -14.95 20.75
N ARG A 709 -25.76 -15.87 19.78
CA ARG A 709 -26.82 -16.82 19.41
C ARG A 709 -27.22 -17.71 20.59
N ILE A 710 -26.26 -18.22 21.36
CA ILE A 710 -26.56 -19.12 22.49
C ILE A 710 -27.22 -18.41 23.69
N THR A 711 -27.12 -17.07 23.77
CA THR A 711 -27.84 -16.28 24.79
C THR A 711 -29.32 -16.10 24.47
N HIS A 712 -29.75 -16.41 23.24
CA HIS A 712 -31.14 -16.28 22.85
C HIS A 712 -32.03 -17.27 23.65
N PRO A 713 -33.20 -16.84 24.15
CA PRO A 713 -34.08 -17.70 24.96
C PRO A 713 -34.54 -18.97 24.23
N ALA A 714 -34.72 -18.89 22.91
CA ALA A 714 -35.12 -20.03 22.07
C ALA A 714 -33.99 -21.04 21.81
N PHE A 715 -32.76 -20.81 22.29
CA PHE A 715 -31.68 -21.78 22.12
C PHE A 715 -31.81 -22.94 23.13
N PRO A 716 -31.76 -24.21 22.71
CA PRO A 716 -31.92 -25.36 23.62
C PRO A 716 -30.86 -25.38 24.73
N ALA A 717 -31.26 -25.73 25.97
CA ALA A 717 -30.37 -25.70 27.14
C ALA A 717 -29.20 -26.70 27.03
N ASP A 718 -29.46 -27.92 26.54
CA ASP A 718 -28.44 -28.95 26.39
C ASP A 718 -27.40 -28.56 25.33
N ALA A 719 -27.85 -28.03 24.19
CA ALA A 719 -26.98 -27.49 23.15
C ALA A 719 -26.19 -26.26 23.65
N ARG A 720 -26.81 -25.41 24.49
CA ARG A 720 -26.16 -24.24 25.09
C ARG A 720 -24.93 -24.65 25.90
N GLY A 721 -25.03 -25.72 26.68
CA GLY A 721 -23.92 -26.27 27.47
C GLY A 721 -22.75 -26.71 26.60
N ALA A 722 -23.01 -27.49 25.55
CA ALA A 722 -21.99 -27.99 24.63
C ALA A 722 -21.24 -26.85 23.90
N VAL A 723 -21.97 -25.85 23.38
CA VAL A 723 -21.36 -24.70 22.69
C VAL A 723 -20.58 -23.82 23.67
N THR A 724 -21.09 -23.60 24.88
CA THR A 724 -20.39 -22.83 25.91
C THR A 724 -19.05 -23.48 26.28
N ALA A 725 -19.05 -24.80 26.51
CA ALA A 725 -17.83 -25.54 26.81
C ALA A 725 -16.81 -25.50 25.66
N CYS A 726 -17.28 -25.56 24.40
CA CYS A 726 -16.44 -25.39 23.21
C CYS A 726 -15.81 -23.99 23.16
N LEU A 727 -16.60 -22.93 23.32
CA LEU A 727 -16.10 -21.55 23.31
C LEU A 727 -15.09 -21.28 24.44
N ASP A 728 -15.32 -21.84 25.62
CA ASP A 728 -14.41 -21.67 26.76
C ASP A 728 -13.10 -22.46 26.56
N THR A 729 -13.16 -23.61 25.88
CA THR A 729 -11.98 -24.38 25.47
C THR A 729 -11.17 -23.61 24.43
N LEU A 730 -11.82 -23.11 23.36
CA LEU A 730 -11.17 -22.28 22.35
C LEU A 730 -10.51 -21.03 22.96
N ALA A 731 -11.17 -20.36 23.91
CA ALA A 731 -10.60 -19.20 24.59
C ALA A 731 -9.29 -19.55 25.34
N ARG A 732 -9.26 -20.70 26.02
CA ARG A 732 -8.09 -21.21 26.74
C ARG A 732 -6.97 -21.60 25.78
N ASP A 733 -7.32 -22.31 24.70
CA ASP A 733 -6.37 -22.81 23.71
C ASP A 733 -5.67 -21.64 22.99
N PHE A 734 -6.41 -20.60 22.59
CA PHE A 734 -5.82 -19.40 22.00
C PHE A 734 -4.90 -18.63 22.96
N GLU A 735 -5.20 -18.60 24.27
CA GLU A 735 -4.29 -18.02 25.27
C GLU A 735 -3.00 -18.83 25.41
N GLN A 736 -3.10 -20.15 25.45
CA GLN A 736 -1.95 -21.05 25.54
C GLN A 736 -1.07 -20.98 24.29
N LEU A 737 -1.68 -20.84 23.11
CA LEU A 737 -0.98 -20.75 21.82
C LEU A 737 0.06 -19.62 21.80
N VAL A 738 -0.27 -18.47 22.42
CA VAL A 738 0.62 -17.31 22.52
C VAL A 738 1.79 -17.57 23.46
N GLN A 739 1.58 -18.32 24.55
CA GLN A 739 2.59 -18.61 25.57
C GLN A 739 3.59 -19.68 25.12
N VAL A 740 3.14 -20.65 24.34
CA VAL A 740 3.93 -21.80 23.90
C VAL A 740 4.93 -21.42 22.79
N LYS A 741 6.17 -21.90 22.93
CA LYS A 741 7.28 -21.60 21.99
C LYS A 741 7.45 -22.66 20.89
N GLY A 742 7.06 -23.91 21.12
CA GLY A 742 7.30 -25.03 20.21
C GLY A 742 6.19 -25.24 19.16
N PRO A 743 6.51 -25.53 17.89
CA PRO A 743 5.50 -25.80 16.86
C PRO A 743 4.71 -27.07 17.13
N THR A 744 5.33 -28.09 17.72
CA THR A 744 4.67 -29.36 18.08
C THR A 744 3.61 -29.16 19.15
N ASP A 745 3.91 -28.35 20.16
CA ASP A 745 2.97 -28.05 21.24
C ASP A 745 1.81 -27.18 20.73
N ARG A 746 2.09 -26.23 19.83
CA ARG A 746 1.03 -25.45 19.15
C ARG A 746 0.12 -26.33 18.30
N ALA A 747 0.68 -27.32 17.60
CA ALA A 747 -0.11 -28.27 16.82
C ALA A 747 -1.06 -29.08 17.71
N LYS A 748 -0.59 -29.54 18.88
CA LYS A 748 -1.44 -30.23 19.86
C LYS A 748 -2.59 -29.37 20.37
N ILE A 749 -2.31 -28.11 20.73
CA ILE A 749 -3.36 -27.16 21.14
C ILE A 749 -4.39 -26.97 20.02
N MET A 750 -3.96 -26.93 18.76
CA MET A 750 -4.88 -26.86 17.62
C MET A 750 -5.65 -28.16 17.37
N ASP A 751 -5.06 -29.33 17.62
CA ASP A 751 -5.79 -30.61 17.60
C ASP A 751 -6.89 -30.64 18.68
N GLU A 752 -6.60 -30.14 19.88
CA GLU A 752 -7.56 -30.01 20.99
C GLU A 752 -8.70 -29.05 20.62
N ALA A 753 -8.38 -27.88 20.08
CA ALA A 753 -9.35 -26.91 19.59
C ALA A 753 -10.28 -27.49 18.49
N SER A 754 -9.70 -28.16 17.49
CA SER A 754 -10.48 -28.81 16.43
C SER A 754 -11.37 -29.93 16.97
N THR A 755 -10.87 -30.69 17.95
CA THR A 755 -11.66 -31.76 18.62
C THR A 755 -12.83 -31.18 19.40
N ALA A 756 -12.64 -30.07 20.11
CA ALA A 756 -13.71 -29.39 20.86
C ALA A 756 -14.82 -28.88 19.93
N VAL A 757 -14.45 -28.30 18.77
CA VAL A 757 -15.43 -27.85 17.76
C VAL A 757 -16.17 -29.03 17.15
N ALA A 758 -15.47 -30.12 16.81
CA ALA A 758 -16.09 -31.34 16.28
C ALA A 758 -17.07 -31.95 17.28
N ALA A 759 -16.70 -32.05 18.56
CA ALA A 759 -17.58 -32.56 19.61
C ALA A 759 -18.86 -31.72 19.78
N ALA A 760 -18.74 -30.39 19.75
CA ALA A 760 -19.90 -29.51 19.80
C ALA A 760 -20.81 -29.68 18.57
N ARG A 761 -20.24 -29.81 17.37
CA ARG A 761 -21.01 -30.08 16.14
C ARG A 761 -21.80 -31.38 16.24
N THR A 762 -21.14 -32.47 16.64
CA THR A 762 -21.79 -33.78 16.80
C THR A 762 -22.92 -33.73 17.84
N SER A 763 -22.72 -33.01 18.95
CA SER A 763 -23.74 -32.82 19.98
C SER A 763 -24.96 -32.05 19.45
N LEU A 764 -24.76 -31.02 18.63
CA LEU A 764 -25.86 -30.24 18.04
C LEU A 764 -26.60 -31.02 16.96
N ALA A 765 -25.89 -31.83 16.17
CA ALA A 765 -26.48 -32.67 15.13
C ALA A 765 -27.33 -33.83 15.70
N THR A 766 -26.93 -34.38 16.86
CA THR A 766 -27.62 -35.51 17.50
C THR A 766 -28.72 -35.09 18.48
N GLY A 767 -28.64 -33.90 19.06
CA GLY A 767 -29.58 -33.39 20.07
C GLY A 767 -30.99 -33.02 19.56
N SER A 768 -31.26 -33.03 18.25
CA SER A 768 -32.54 -32.55 17.69
C SER A 768 -33.72 -33.51 17.87
N MET A 769 -33.51 -34.73 18.39
CA MET A 769 -34.54 -35.79 18.35
C MET A 769 -35.57 -35.78 19.49
N THR A 770 -35.55 -34.82 20.44
CA THR A 770 -36.26 -35.03 21.73
C THR A 770 -37.41 -34.09 22.13
N THR A 771 -37.76 -33.00 21.42
CA THR A 771 -38.86 -32.13 21.91
C THR A 771 -39.68 -31.38 20.85
N GLU A 772 -41.02 -31.42 21.02
CA GLU A 772 -42.13 -30.87 20.21
C GLU A 772 -42.19 -29.32 20.06
N THR A 773 -41.08 -28.59 20.14
CA THR A 773 -41.01 -27.12 19.85
C THR A 773 -40.13 -26.85 18.62
N VAL A 774 -40.49 -27.49 17.51
CA VAL A 774 -39.53 -28.02 16.54
C VAL A 774 -38.91 -26.98 15.58
N SER A 775 -39.66 -26.05 14.98
CA SER A 775 -39.08 -25.26 13.87
C SER A 775 -38.12 -24.15 14.31
N ALA A 776 -38.50 -23.31 15.27
CA ALA A 776 -37.68 -22.17 15.72
C ALA A 776 -36.38 -22.61 16.41
N ASN A 777 -36.43 -23.68 17.21
CA ASN A 777 -35.26 -24.25 17.87
C ASN A 777 -34.30 -24.88 16.84
N THR A 778 -34.83 -25.55 15.82
CA THR A 778 -34.02 -26.21 14.80
C THR A 778 -33.34 -25.21 13.87
N ILE A 779 -34.00 -24.09 13.52
CA ILE A 779 -33.37 -22.98 12.80
C ILE A 779 -32.22 -22.37 13.63
N ALA A 780 -32.42 -22.16 14.93
CA ALA A 780 -31.37 -21.66 15.81
C ALA A 780 -30.17 -22.62 15.91
N LEU A 781 -30.43 -23.93 15.94
CA LEU A 781 -29.39 -24.97 15.90
C LEU A 781 -28.65 -25.00 14.56
N ALA A 782 -29.34 -24.87 13.43
CA ALA A 782 -28.75 -24.82 12.09
C ALA A 782 -27.77 -23.63 11.97
N HIS A 783 -28.16 -22.47 12.48
CA HIS A 783 -27.26 -21.30 12.54
C HIS A 783 -26.07 -21.52 13.48
N ALA A 784 -26.24 -22.14 14.64
CA ALA A 784 -25.12 -22.44 15.52
C ALA A 784 -24.14 -23.44 14.88
N LEU A 785 -24.66 -24.46 14.19
CA LEU A 785 -23.87 -25.40 13.40
C LEU A 785 -23.13 -24.71 12.25
N ALA A 786 -23.76 -23.76 11.56
CA ALA A 786 -23.11 -22.96 10.52
C ALA A 786 -21.91 -22.17 11.08
N SER A 787 -22.03 -21.56 12.26
CA SER A 787 -20.92 -20.87 12.93
C SER A 787 -19.83 -21.84 13.40
N LEU A 788 -20.19 -23.00 13.96
CA LEU A 788 -19.20 -24.02 14.35
C LEU A 788 -18.47 -24.60 13.14
N ARG A 789 -19.17 -24.82 12.02
CA ARG A 789 -18.56 -25.26 10.77
C ARG A 789 -17.56 -24.22 10.26
N PHE A 790 -17.92 -22.95 10.29
CA PHE A 790 -17.01 -21.87 9.92
C PHE A 790 -15.75 -21.85 10.78
N ILE A 791 -15.89 -21.99 12.10
CA ILE A 791 -14.75 -22.02 13.02
C ILE A 791 -13.85 -23.24 12.70
N ALA A 792 -14.44 -24.42 12.43
CA ALA A 792 -13.69 -25.60 12.02
C ALA A 792 -12.89 -25.35 10.73
N ASP A 793 -13.53 -24.83 9.68
CA ASP A 793 -12.86 -24.53 8.41
C ASP A 793 -11.73 -23.52 8.59
N ARG A 794 -11.89 -22.53 9.49
CA ARG A 794 -10.83 -21.57 9.83
C ARG A 794 -9.65 -22.24 10.54
N LEU A 795 -9.91 -23.12 11.52
CA LEU A 795 -8.84 -23.83 12.23
C LEU A 795 -8.00 -24.68 11.27
N ASP A 796 -8.61 -25.26 10.24
CA ASP A 796 -7.91 -26.06 9.23
C ASP A 796 -7.16 -25.20 8.19
N ILE A 797 -7.85 -24.22 7.58
CA ILE A 797 -7.26 -23.37 6.53
C ILE A 797 -6.14 -22.50 7.09
N ASP A 798 -6.30 -21.97 8.30
CA ASP A 798 -5.36 -21.07 8.95
C ASP A 798 -4.42 -21.82 9.91
N ARG A 799 -4.43 -23.17 9.90
CA ARG A 799 -3.53 -24.02 10.69
C ARG A 799 -2.05 -23.68 10.52
N PRO A 800 -1.53 -23.44 9.29
CA PRO A 800 -0.12 -23.08 9.12
C PRO A 800 0.23 -21.77 9.87
N PHE A 801 -0.66 -20.79 9.82
CA PHE A 801 -0.52 -19.52 10.54
C PHE A 801 -0.58 -19.69 12.07
N LEU A 802 -1.47 -20.55 12.58
CA LEU A 802 -1.63 -20.79 14.02
C LEU A 802 -0.50 -21.64 14.60
N THR A 803 0.13 -22.50 13.81
CA THR A 803 1.12 -23.49 14.29
C THR A 803 2.58 -23.14 13.99
N ARG A 804 2.88 -22.32 12.98
CA ARG A 804 4.28 -22.07 12.56
C ARG A 804 5.11 -21.28 13.57
N THR A 805 6.42 -21.58 13.53
CA THR A 805 7.48 -20.68 13.98
C THR A 805 7.69 -19.59 12.94
N LEU A 806 7.43 -18.34 13.31
CA LEU A 806 7.68 -17.14 12.49
C LEU A 806 9.18 -16.81 12.39
N SER A 807 10.03 -17.82 12.11
CA SER A 807 11.47 -17.68 11.92
C SER A 807 11.78 -16.99 10.61
#